data_AF-A0A7L2AYR3-F1
#
_entry.id   AF-A0A7L2AYR3-F1
#
_cell.length_a   1.000
_cell.length_b   1.000
_cell.length_c   1.000
_cell.angle_alpha   90.00
_cell.angle_beta   90.00
_cell.angle_gamma   90.00
#
_symmetry.space_group_name_H-M   'P 1'
#
loop_
_entity.id
_entity.type
_entity.pdbx_description
1 polymer ?
#
loop_
_entity_poly.entity_id
_entity_poly.type
_entity_poly.pdbx_seq_one_letter_code
_entity_poly.pdbx_strand_id
1 'polypeptide(L)'
;HGLGHRGCVESLRADLRDLQAAIADVSSRAGAARFPSWKFPDKVSCELDVAALLERYRYAEDDPELTQHSHVALLELLIDRLLLLLQSFTGYADSLLSEQALPPAQAVGPCMSAGLTARRYWSSMLKLGTLYQQLLAEKVACRKEIPTLQSAPQAGKPKEQHLKCCSPTASELRTSTEVAQAAALHPLLGILAADGDALHSSLPRAARGTTKSSCSVPTQTTSSSLAPCETCTSAQVCLREVGKAITSVCQSQNIPSALSKFQMLEESAGRRSLSATDMSYWASEQSKDLSRISKHFHMLLQQVDPLKSKLEESEKQKDKLQKQVEDFSQLLQAEKETQARQRKEAEQSLEAQNREHLEAIAKLEQDKENLQRAGSFSPHLPSLGQRCVSPPEVSKTTLLEEMKTKMVTRSVVLELEEKVQLLTRQQESLGEELSTTTTELEKEKVKVASVLRHQESLQAKQDVLLQQLESLDQEREELQARLGEAEEDKARLAEQLEESRQQSGQQLRAQQANVSRLEEGAQEMKERERLLVFFPELHISDEMQFESTGSLTEDMEKQLQANSIRIDVLQQDNARLKSALAKVKAAAEQGVLKLVPPTQLWPQLSSQHSREDTAATHITPTQDTPASPCSLFNDTDAATALQPAASGQRVSTASPRPPQHPGLGRTSSRFTSPWVREFGPCPHISRKEGEEQHLHTRFSSSTA
;
A
#
# COMPACT_ATOMS: atom_id res chain seq x y z
N HIS A 1 -31.63 1.11 2.18
CA HIS A 1 -31.40 2.04 1.06
C HIS A 1 -30.79 1.27 -0.09
N GLY A 2 -31.53 1.06 -1.19
CA GLY A 2 -31.04 0.30 -2.35
C GLY A 2 -30.40 1.19 -3.41
N LEU A 3 -29.45 0.65 -4.18
CA LEU A 3 -28.88 1.32 -5.36
C LEU A 3 -30.00 1.65 -6.36
N GLY A 4 -30.06 2.91 -6.81
CA GLY A 4 -31.06 3.36 -7.79
C GLY A 4 -32.38 3.86 -7.19
N HIS A 5 -32.48 4.07 -5.88
CA HIS A 5 -33.68 4.68 -5.31
C HIS A 5 -33.84 6.15 -5.77
N ARG A 6 -35.06 6.53 -6.19
CA ARG A 6 -35.39 7.85 -6.75
C ARG A 6 -34.90 9.02 -5.90
N GLY A 7 -35.13 8.98 -4.59
CA GLY A 7 -34.70 10.03 -3.66
C GLY A 7 -33.18 10.24 -3.66
N CYS A 8 -32.40 9.14 -3.73
CA CYS A 8 -30.93 9.20 -3.77
C CYS A 8 -30.43 9.79 -5.10
N VAL A 9 -31.04 9.38 -6.23
CA VAL A 9 -30.66 9.89 -7.56
C VAL A 9 -30.96 11.38 -7.69
N GLU A 10 -32.14 11.86 -7.23
CA GLU A 10 -32.45 13.29 -7.27
C GLU A 10 -31.67 14.12 -6.24
N SER A 11 -31.34 13.57 -5.07
CA SER A 11 -30.43 14.23 -4.11
C SER A 11 -29.07 14.46 -4.74
N LEU A 12 -28.43 13.42 -5.29
CA LEU A 12 -27.13 13.56 -5.94
C LEU A 12 -27.14 14.53 -7.12
N ARG A 13 -28.26 14.62 -7.85
CA ARG A 13 -28.45 15.64 -8.91
C ARG A 13 -28.53 17.06 -8.32
N ALA A 14 -29.09 17.26 -7.13
CA ALA A 14 -29.07 18.54 -6.42
C ALA A 14 -27.66 18.87 -5.90
N ASP A 15 -27.04 17.94 -5.17
CA ASP A 15 -25.69 18.08 -4.60
C ASP A 15 -24.65 18.45 -5.69
N LEU A 16 -24.76 17.84 -6.87
CA LEU A 16 -23.92 18.15 -8.04
C LEU A 16 -24.14 19.55 -8.62
N ARG A 17 -25.37 20.09 -8.58
CA ARG A 17 -25.64 21.47 -9.02
C ARG A 17 -25.05 22.47 -8.04
N ASP A 18 -25.24 22.24 -6.74
CA ASP A 18 -24.74 23.11 -5.67
C ASP A 18 -23.20 23.12 -5.66
N LEU A 19 -22.58 21.94 -5.81
CA LEU A 19 -21.13 21.81 -5.92
C LEU A 19 -20.58 22.47 -7.20
N GLN A 20 -21.27 22.36 -8.34
CA GLN A 20 -20.87 23.05 -9.56
C GLN A 20 -21.02 24.58 -9.44
N ALA A 21 -22.02 25.07 -8.70
CA ALA A 21 -22.16 26.50 -8.39
C ALA A 21 -21.02 27.00 -7.47
N ALA A 22 -20.65 26.23 -6.45
CA ALA A 22 -19.50 26.54 -5.59
C ALA A 22 -18.17 26.55 -6.38
N ILE A 23 -17.95 25.59 -7.27
CA ILE A 23 -16.79 25.56 -8.18
C ILE A 23 -16.77 26.79 -9.09
N ALA A 24 -17.93 27.28 -9.55
CA ALA A 24 -18.02 28.49 -10.37
C ALA A 24 -17.65 29.76 -9.57
N ASP A 25 -18.12 29.93 -8.33
CA ASP A 25 -17.72 31.06 -7.47
C ASP A 25 -16.22 31.04 -7.19
N VAL A 26 -15.65 29.89 -6.80
CA VAL A 26 -14.21 29.74 -6.57
C VAL A 26 -13.41 30.05 -7.85
N SER A 27 -13.82 29.51 -8.99
CA SER A 27 -13.16 29.74 -10.29
C SER A 27 -13.23 31.21 -10.73
N SER A 28 -14.28 31.95 -10.35
CA SER A 28 -14.40 33.38 -10.66
C SER A 28 -13.38 34.24 -9.90
N ARG A 29 -12.89 33.77 -8.75
CA ARG A 29 -11.95 34.48 -7.86
C ARG A 29 -10.51 34.01 -8.04
N ALA A 30 -10.29 32.71 -8.20
CA ALA A 30 -8.98 32.08 -8.29
C ALA A 30 -8.53 31.76 -9.73
N GLY A 31 -9.42 31.89 -10.71
CA GLY A 31 -9.22 31.37 -12.07
C GLY A 31 -9.63 29.89 -12.19
N ALA A 32 -9.90 29.45 -13.43
CA ALA A 32 -10.36 28.09 -13.70
C ALA A 32 -9.22 27.06 -13.62
N ALA A 33 -9.35 26.08 -12.73
CA ALA A 33 -8.37 25.02 -12.52
C ALA A 33 -8.42 23.97 -13.67
N ARG A 34 -7.43 24.02 -14.57
CA ARG A 34 -7.32 23.12 -15.73
C ARG A 34 -6.60 21.82 -15.39
N PHE A 35 -7.36 20.85 -14.90
CA PHE A 35 -6.91 19.46 -14.68
C PHE A 35 -7.76 18.48 -15.50
N PRO A 36 -7.24 17.30 -15.89
CA PRO A 36 -8.05 16.22 -16.45
C PRO A 36 -9.18 15.82 -15.48
N SER A 37 -10.35 15.46 -16.01
CA SER A 37 -11.43 14.88 -15.21
C SER A 37 -11.05 13.49 -14.70
N TRP A 38 -11.28 13.24 -13.43
CA TRP A 38 -11.09 11.93 -12.80
C TRP A 38 -12.06 10.90 -13.39
N LYS A 39 -13.30 11.32 -13.67
CA LYS A 39 -14.32 10.46 -14.28
C LYS A 39 -14.16 10.32 -15.80
N PHE A 40 -13.74 11.39 -16.48
CA PHE A 40 -13.58 11.43 -17.94
C PHE A 40 -12.15 11.87 -18.31
N PRO A 41 -11.12 11.01 -18.19
CA PRO A 41 -9.71 11.40 -18.36
C PRO A 41 -9.36 12.13 -19.66
N ASP A 42 -10.11 11.87 -20.73
CA ASP A 42 -9.96 12.52 -22.05
C ASP A 42 -10.49 13.96 -22.10
N LYS A 43 -11.05 14.48 -21.00
CA LYS A 43 -11.68 15.81 -20.91
C LYS A 43 -11.08 16.65 -19.79
N VAL A 44 -11.06 17.96 -19.97
CA VAL A 44 -10.69 18.91 -18.91
C VAL A 44 -11.86 19.03 -17.93
N SER A 45 -11.57 18.89 -16.65
CA SER A 45 -12.56 18.81 -15.57
C SER A 45 -13.41 20.09 -15.44
N CYS A 46 -12.81 21.27 -15.56
CA CYS A 46 -13.53 22.54 -15.51
C CYS A 46 -14.34 22.84 -16.79
N GLU A 47 -14.18 22.07 -17.85
CA GLU A 47 -14.85 22.25 -19.16
C GLU A 47 -15.97 21.21 -19.41
N LEU A 48 -16.33 20.41 -18.39
CA LEU A 48 -17.47 19.49 -18.47
C LEU A 48 -18.82 20.23 -18.45
N ASP A 49 -19.68 19.92 -19.42
CA ASP A 49 -21.10 20.28 -19.38
C ASP A 49 -21.83 19.42 -18.34
N VAL A 50 -21.86 19.90 -17.10
CA VAL A 50 -22.56 19.24 -15.99
C VAL A 50 -24.08 19.23 -16.21
N ALA A 51 -24.65 20.21 -16.91
CA ALA A 51 -26.10 20.24 -17.17
C ALA A 51 -26.52 19.10 -18.11
N ALA A 52 -25.79 18.89 -19.21
CA ALA A 52 -26.02 17.76 -20.12
C ALA A 52 -25.72 16.40 -19.46
N LEU A 53 -24.70 16.32 -18.59
CA LEU A 53 -24.41 15.10 -17.84
C LEU A 53 -25.52 14.77 -16.83
N LEU A 54 -26.05 15.76 -16.12
CA LEU A 54 -27.20 15.57 -15.25
C LEU A 54 -28.40 15.09 -16.08
N GLU A 55 -28.79 15.74 -17.18
CA GLU A 55 -29.94 15.28 -17.98
C GLU A 55 -29.77 13.87 -18.57
N ARG A 56 -28.52 13.45 -18.84
CA ARG A 56 -28.20 12.06 -19.22
C ARG A 56 -28.36 11.06 -18.07
N TYR A 57 -28.05 11.43 -16.83
CA TYR A 57 -28.11 10.57 -15.64
C TYR A 57 -29.31 10.96 -14.77
N ARG A 58 -30.50 10.58 -15.23
CA ARG A 58 -31.78 10.81 -14.53
C ARG A 58 -32.39 9.50 -14.04
N TYR A 59 -33.29 9.61 -13.06
CA TYR A 59 -34.10 8.47 -12.63
C TYR A 59 -35.07 8.04 -13.75
N ALA A 60 -35.24 6.73 -13.94
CA ALA A 60 -36.17 6.13 -14.89
C ALA A 60 -37.00 5.03 -14.19
N GLU A 61 -38.33 5.19 -14.14
CA GLU A 61 -39.22 4.24 -13.46
C GLU A 61 -39.26 2.88 -14.17
N ASP A 62 -39.18 2.88 -15.51
CA ASP A 62 -39.28 1.68 -16.36
C ASP A 62 -37.95 0.93 -16.55
N ASP A 63 -36.82 1.50 -16.10
CA ASP A 63 -35.48 0.93 -16.32
C ASP A 63 -34.62 0.99 -15.02
N PRO A 64 -34.60 -0.10 -14.24
CA PRO A 64 -33.81 -0.17 -13.02
C PRO A 64 -32.29 -0.27 -13.29
N GLU A 65 -31.86 -0.80 -14.45
CA GLU A 65 -30.44 -0.92 -14.79
C GLU A 65 -29.86 0.44 -15.16
N LEU A 66 -30.55 1.20 -16.01
CA LEU A 66 -30.20 2.59 -16.34
C LEU A 66 -30.22 3.48 -15.10
N THR A 67 -31.15 3.24 -14.17
CA THR A 67 -31.25 3.99 -12.92
C THR A 67 -30.10 3.65 -11.96
N GLN A 68 -29.71 2.38 -11.83
CA GLN A 68 -28.52 1.98 -11.06
C GLN A 68 -27.23 2.53 -11.70
N HIS A 69 -27.11 2.48 -13.02
CA HIS A 69 -25.99 3.08 -13.75
C HIS A 69 -25.93 4.60 -13.52
N SER A 70 -27.08 5.30 -13.59
CA SER A 70 -27.17 6.73 -13.31
C SER A 70 -26.77 7.06 -11.87
N HIS A 71 -27.17 6.24 -10.89
CA HIS A 71 -26.77 6.41 -9.50
C HIS A 71 -25.24 6.34 -9.31
N VAL A 72 -24.59 5.30 -9.84
CA VAL A 72 -23.12 5.16 -9.78
C VAL A 72 -22.43 6.28 -10.55
N ALA A 73 -22.93 6.62 -11.74
CA ALA A 73 -22.39 7.68 -12.57
C ALA A 73 -22.48 9.07 -11.88
N LEU A 74 -23.53 9.36 -11.11
CA LEU A 74 -23.65 10.60 -10.35
C LEU A 74 -22.66 10.63 -9.18
N LEU A 75 -22.46 9.50 -8.46
CA LEU A 75 -21.46 9.38 -7.39
C LEU A 75 -20.03 9.60 -7.92
N GLU A 76 -19.67 8.97 -9.04
CA GLU A 76 -18.37 9.17 -9.70
C GLU A 76 -18.17 10.63 -10.14
N LEU A 77 -19.23 11.28 -10.63
CA LEU A 77 -19.17 12.68 -11.03
C LEU A 77 -19.03 13.59 -9.81
N LEU A 78 -19.66 13.26 -8.68
CA LEU A 78 -19.53 14.01 -7.43
C LEU A 78 -18.10 13.95 -6.88
N ILE A 79 -17.47 12.76 -6.90
CA ILE A 79 -16.04 12.60 -6.58
C ILE A 79 -15.17 13.48 -7.49
N ASP A 80 -15.40 13.42 -8.80
CA ASP A 80 -14.68 14.21 -9.80
C ASP A 80 -14.84 15.73 -9.59
N ARG A 81 -16.03 16.21 -9.24
CA ARG A 81 -16.29 17.62 -8.88
C ARG A 81 -15.58 18.02 -7.58
N LEU A 82 -15.61 17.18 -6.54
CA LEU A 82 -14.91 17.45 -5.28
C LEU A 82 -13.39 17.53 -5.49
N LEU A 83 -12.83 16.64 -6.32
CA LEU A 83 -11.41 16.68 -6.67
C LEU A 83 -11.03 17.97 -7.40
N LEU A 84 -11.86 18.43 -8.35
CA LEU A 84 -11.65 19.73 -9.01
C LEU A 84 -11.66 20.90 -8.01
N LEU A 85 -12.55 20.88 -7.00
CA LEU A 85 -12.61 21.90 -5.97
C LEU A 85 -11.33 21.92 -5.12
N LEU A 86 -10.86 20.75 -4.66
CA LEU A 86 -9.59 20.62 -3.93
C LEU A 86 -8.39 21.09 -4.78
N GLN A 87 -8.36 20.73 -6.07
CA GLN A 87 -7.32 21.18 -7.00
C GLN A 87 -7.35 22.69 -7.23
N SER A 88 -8.53 23.30 -7.26
CA SER A 88 -8.71 24.76 -7.37
C SER A 88 -8.13 25.48 -6.14
N PHE A 89 -8.46 25.03 -4.93
CA PHE A 89 -7.87 25.58 -3.71
C PHE A 89 -6.36 25.32 -3.62
N THR A 90 -5.88 24.17 -4.08
CA THR A 90 -4.44 23.86 -4.15
C THR A 90 -3.72 24.83 -5.06
N GLY A 91 -4.24 25.09 -6.27
CA GLY A 91 -3.67 26.04 -7.22
C GLY A 91 -3.68 27.48 -6.68
N TYR A 92 -4.75 27.89 -6.00
CA TYR A 92 -4.83 29.19 -5.34
C TYR A 92 -3.80 29.32 -4.20
N ALA A 93 -3.69 28.31 -3.33
CA ALA A 93 -2.70 28.31 -2.25
C ALA A 93 -1.26 28.30 -2.81
N ASP A 94 -0.95 27.45 -3.79
CA ASP A 94 0.35 27.42 -4.48
C ASP A 94 0.69 28.80 -5.12
N SER A 95 -0.33 29.53 -5.63
CA SER A 95 -0.18 30.88 -6.18
C SER A 95 0.02 31.98 -5.13
N LEU A 96 -0.48 31.80 -3.90
CA LEU A 96 -0.18 32.69 -2.76
C LEU A 96 1.19 32.40 -2.14
N LEU A 97 1.67 31.16 -2.24
CA LEU A 97 2.96 30.71 -1.73
C LEU A 97 4.13 31.03 -2.67
N SER A 98 3.87 31.54 -3.88
CA SER A 98 4.87 31.83 -4.91
C SER A 98 4.73 33.27 -5.40
N GLU A 99 5.85 33.97 -5.63
CA GLU A 99 5.83 35.31 -6.23
C GLU A 99 5.44 35.30 -7.73
N GLN A 100 5.23 34.12 -8.33
CA GLN A 100 4.93 33.95 -9.74
C GLN A 100 3.43 34.21 -10.03
N ALA A 101 3.09 35.47 -10.32
CA ALA A 101 1.72 35.97 -10.46
C ALA A 101 0.90 35.50 -11.69
N LEU A 102 1.19 34.32 -12.29
CA LEU A 102 0.47 33.83 -13.47
C LEU A 102 0.10 32.33 -13.38
N PRO A 103 -1.20 31.96 -13.43
CA PRO A 103 -1.61 30.57 -13.53
C PRO A 103 -1.12 29.93 -14.85
N PRO A 104 -0.73 28.64 -14.86
CA PRO A 104 -0.36 27.95 -16.09
C PRO A 104 -1.56 27.83 -17.03
N ALA A 105 -1.41 28.30 -18.27
CA ALA A 105 -2.50 28.37 -19.25
C ALA A 105 -2.98 27.01 -19.80
N GLN A 106 -2.21 25.94 -19.55
CA GLN A 106 -2.37 24.62 -20.16
C GLN A 106 -2.58 23.54 -19.09
N ALA A 107 -3.31 22.48 -19.42
CA ALA A 107 -3.70 21.45 -18.47
C ALA A 107 -2.49 20.75 -17.82
N VAL A 108 -2.49 20.66 -16.49
CA VAL A 108 -1.32 20.20 -15.73
C VAL A 108 -1.27 18.67 -15.66
N GLY A 109 -0.60 18.06 -16.63
CA GLY A 109 -0.15 16.66 -16.58
C GLY A 109 -1.26 15.59 -16.65
N PRO A 110 -0.91 14.31 -16.44
CA PRO A 110 -1.88 13.22 -16.37
C PRO A 110 -2.78 13.33 -15.13
N CYS A 111 -3.97 12.70 -15.19
CA CYS A 111 -4.93 12.71 -14.08
C CYS A 111 -4.29 12.20 -12.78
N MET A 112 -4.34 13.02 -11.72
CA MET A 112 -3.88 12.61 -10.39
C MET A 112 -4.89 11.65 -9.74
N SER A 113 -4.41 10.75 -8.88
CA SER A 113 -5.31 9.96 -8.02
C SER A 113 -5.97 10.85 -6.97
N ALA A 114 -7.11 10.39 -6.43
CA ALA A 114 -7.83 11.09 -5.38
C ALA A 114 -6.95 11.33 -4.13
N GLY A 115 -6.22 10.29 -3.68
CA GLY A 115 -5.31 10.38 -2.55
C GLY A 115 -4.13 11.33 -2.78
N LEU A 116 -3.55 11.37 -3.99
CA LEU A 116 -2.48 12.32 -4.32
C LEU A 116 -3.00 13.77 -4.35
N THR A 117 -4.21 13.97 -4.88
CA THR A 117 -4.89 15.27 -4.90
C THR A 117 -5.12 15.79 -3.48
N ALA A 118 -5.72 14.98 -2.60
CA ALA A 118 -5.96 15.33 -1.21
C ALA A 118 -4.66 15.60 -0.43
N ARG A 119 -3.62 14.78 -0.62
CA ARG A 119 -2.30 14.98 0.00
C ARG A 119 -1.66 16.30 -0.45
N ARG A 120 -1.74 16.64 -1.74
CA ARG A 120 -1.19 17.89 -2.27
C ARG A 120 -1.93 19.09 -1.69
N TYR A 121 -3.26 19.05 -1.70
CA TYR A 121 -4.13 20.07 -1.09
C TYR A 121 -3.76 20.35 0.37
N TRP A 122 -3.70 19.31 1.22
CA TRP A 122 -3.33 19.51 2.62
C TRP A 122 -1.88 19.99 2.81
N SER A 123 -0.93 19.56 1.97
CA SER A 123 0.44 20.09 2.02
C SER A 123 0.49 21.59 1.71
N SER A 124 -0.26 22.07 0.72
CA SER A 124 -0.31 23.49 0.37
C SER A 124 -1.08 24.32 1.41
N MET A 125 -2.19 23.81 1.94
CA MET A 125 -2.93 24.47 3.02
C MET A 125 -2.13 24.57 4.33
N LEU A 126 -1.36 23.55 4.70
CA LEU A 126 -0.48 23.60 5.87
C LEU A 126 0.62 24.66 5.71
N LYS A 127 1.26 24.75 4.54
CA LYS A 127 2.24 25.81 4.23
C LYS A 127 1.62 27.21 4.35
N LEU A 128 0.44 27.40 3.76
CA LEU A 128 -0.29 28.67 3.83
C LEU A 128 -0.66 29.03 5.28
N GLY A 129 -1.07 28.04 6.08
CA GLY A 129 -1.28 28.19 7.52
C GLY A 129 -0.03 28.63 8.27
N THR A 130 1.14 28.05 7.96
CA THR A 130 2.41 28.46 8.59
C THR A 130 2.82 29.90 8.22
N LEU A 131 2.63 30.34 6.96
CA LEU A 131 2.88 31.74 6.58
C LEU A 131 1.90 32.69 7.27
N TYR A 132 0.62 32.33 7.37
CA TYR A 132 -0.37 33.15 8.08
C TYR A 132 -0.01 33.30 9.57
N GLN A 133 0.47 32.23 10.21
CA GLN A 133 0.89 32.26 11.60
C GLN A 133 2.18 33.08 11.81
N GLN A 134 3.12 33.05 10.86
CA GLN A 134 4.29 33.93 10.84
C GLN A 134 3.88 35.41 10.70
N LEU A 135 3.02 35.75 9.73
CA LEU A 135 2.48 37.12 9.55
C LEU A 135 1.71 37.64 10.78
N LEU A 136 1.01 36.77 11.50
CA LEU A 136 0.38 37.14 12.78
C LEU A 136 1.42 37.39 13.88
N ALA A 137 2.46 36.56 13.98
CA ALA A 137 3.54 36.75 14.94
C ALA A 137 4.32 38.05 14.67
N GLU A 138 4.62 38.37 13.41
CA GLU A 138 5.23 39.62 12.98
C GLU A 138 4.34 40.83 13.32
N LYS A 139 3.04 40.77 13.02
CA LYS A 139 2.10 41.84 13.41
C LYS A 139 2.03 42.05 14.93
N VAL A 140 2.13 40.98 15.72
CA VAL A 140 2.18 41.07 17.19
C VAL A 140 3.54 41.62 17.67
N ALA A 141 4.65 41.31 16.99
CA ALA A 141 5.97 41.84 17.30
C ALA A 141 6.06 43.35 16.97
N CYS A 142 5.68 43.78 15.77
CA CYS A 142 5.64 45.19 15.39
C CYS A 142 4.69 46.01 16.28
N ARG A 143 3.63 45.41 16.83
CA ARG A 143 2.73 46.07 17.80
C ARG A 143 3.35 46.22 19.20
N LYS A 144 4.42 45.48 19.52
CA LYS A 144 5.18 45.62 20.78
C LYS A 144 6.33 46.64 20.70
N GLU A 145 6.79 47.01 19.49
CA GLU A 145 7.85 48.01 19.30
C GLU A 145 7.36 49.47 19.31
N ILE A 146 6.09 49.74 19.66
CA ILE A 146 5.59 51.10 19.88
C ILE A 146 5.12 51.30 21.33
N PRO A 147 6.02 51.65 22.27
CA PRO A 147 5.65 52.14 23.60
C PRO A 147 5.46 53.67 23.60
N THR A 148 4.21 54.08 23.75
CA THR A 148 3.77 55.24 24.56
C THR A 148 4.49 56.59 24.39
N LEU A 149 3.85 57.52 23.67
CA LEU A 149 3.87 58.94 24.06
C LEU A 149 2.46 59.33 24.55
N GLN A 150 2.37 59.88 25.76
CA GLN A 150 1.09 60.24 26.39
C GLN A 150 0.53 61.56 25.88
N SER A 151 -0.78 61.65 25.68
CA SER A 151 -1.58 62.83 26.08
C SER A 151 -3.08 62.48 26.10
N ALA A 152 -3.83 63.18 26.96
CA ALA A 152 -5.19 62.83 27.38
C ALA A 152 -6.26 63.74 26.70
N PRO A 153 -7.57 63.66 27.06
CA PRO A 153 -8.66 63.72 26.08
C PRO A 153 -9.18 65.14 25.76
N GLN A 154 -9.80 65.29 24.59
CA GLN A 154 -10.81 66.33 24.30
C GLN A 154 -11.77 65.84 23.20
N ALA A 155 -12.98 66.42 23.15
CA ALA A 155 -14.11 65.86 22.41
C ALA A 155 -14.18 66.24 20.91
N GLY A 156 -14.73 65.34 20.07
CA GLY A 156 -15.03 65.61 18.66
C GLY A 156 -15.80 64.46 18.00
N LYS A 157 -16.89 64.79 17.28
CA LYS A 157 -17.77 63.80 16.60
C LYS A 157 -17.06 63.11 15.42
N PRO A 158 -17.42 61.86 15.06
CA PRO A 158 -16.86 61.21 13.88
C PRO A 158 -17.43 61.83 12.59
N LYS A 159 -16.56 61.98 11.59
CA LYS A 159 -16.93 61.97 10.16
C LYS A 159 -16.01 61.00 9.45
N GLU A 160 -16.61 60.05 8.73
CA GLU A 160 -15.88 59.17 7.83
C GLU A 160 -15.21 59.98 6.71
N GLN A 161 -13.94 59.69 6.43
CA GLN A 161 -13.30 60.07 5.16
C GLN A 161 -12.15 59.13 4.80
N HIS A 162 -12.54 58.01 4.18
CA HIS A 162 -11.94 57.46 2.96
C HIS A 162 -10.42 57.72 2.73
N LEU A 163 -9.58 56.78 3.16
CA LEU A 163 -8.15 56.76 2.80
C LEU A 163 -7.84 55.73 1.71
N LYS A 164 -7.51 56.28 0.54
CA LYS A 164 -6.97 55.58 -0.64
C LYS A 164 -5.47 55.90 -0.70
N CYS A 165 -4.61 54.89 -0.74
CA CYS A 165 -3.17 55.04 -0.98
C CYS A 165 -2.72 53.79 -1.78
N CYS A 166 -2.38 53.88 -3.07
CA CYS A 166 -1.25 54.58 -3.70
C CYS A 166 0.11 53.97 -3.33
N SER A 167 0.72 53.36 -4.34
CA SER A 167 2.09 52.85 -4.36
C SER A 167 3.14 53.97 -4.27
N PRO A 168 4.29 53.75 -3.61
CA PRO A 168 5.48 54.59 -3.80
C PRO A 168 6.40 54.03 -4.89
N THR A 169 6.92 54.91 -5.75
CA THR A 169 8.00 54.59 -6.70
C THR A 169 9.22 55.46 -6.37
N ALA A 170 10.38 54.80 -6.20
CA ALA A 170 11.76 55.27 -6.35
C ALA A 170 12.32 56.51 -5.60
N SER A 171 13.63 56.37 -5.31
CA SER A 171 14.69 57.37 -5.04
C SER A 171 15.04 57.69 -3.58
N GLU A 172 16.31 57.82 -3.20
CA GLU A 172 17.59 57.25 -3.72
C GLU A 172 18.70 57.63 -2.70
N LEU A 173 19.66 56.73 -2.38
CA LEU A 173 21.03 57.15 -2.06
C LEU A 173 22.03 56.01 -2.30
N ARG A 174 23.12 56.31 -3.01
CA ARG A 174 24.24 55.40 -3.37
C ARG A 174 25.16 55.17 -2.16
N THR A 175 25.95 54.10 -2.08
CA THR A 175 27.16 53.76 -2.86
C THR A 175 27.57 52.29 -2.62
N SER A 176 28.40 51.58 -3.39
CA SER A 176 28.93 51.72 -4.76
C SER A 176 29.57 50.37 -5.15
N THR A 177 29.23 49.77 -6.29
CA THR A 177 30.06 48.75 -6.96
C THR A 177 29.91 48.88 -8.47
N GLU A 178 31.03 49.04 -9.18
CA GLU A 178 31.05 49.22 -10.63
C GLU A 178 30.99 47.89 -11.41
N VAL A 179 30.20 47.92 -12.50
CA VAL A 179 30.56 47.53 -13.89
C VAL A 179 31.03 46.07 -14.08
N ALA A 180 30.15 45.15 -14.53
CA ALA A 180 29.76 44.89 -15.93
C ALA A 180 30.83 44.08 -16.74
N GLN A 181 30.51 43.33 -17.80
CA GLN A 181 29.28 43.29 -18.60
C GLN A 181 29.04 41.87 -19.17
N ALA A 182 27.88 41.65 -19.78
CA ALA A 182 27.38 40.34 -20.16
C ALA A 182 27.75 39.87 -21.59
N ALA A 183 27.51 38.58 -21.81
CA ALA A 183 26.86 37.98 -22.99
C ALA A 183 27.70 37.17 -24.00
N ALA A 184 27.23 35.91 -24.14
CA ALA A 184 26.92 35.22 -25.40
C ALA A 184 27.89 34.17 -25.99
N LEU A 185 27.23 33.19 -26.61
CA LEU A 185 27.64 32.22 -27.64
C LEU A 185 28.26 30.86 -27.23
N HIS A 186 27.68 29.86 -27.89
CA HIS A 186 28.00 28.44 -28.07
C HIS A 186 29.48 28.01 -28.05
N PRO A 187 29.73 26.73 -27.72
CA PRO A 187 30.84 25.95 -28.28
C PRO A 187 30.39 25.01 -29.40
N LEU A 188 31.15 25.03 -30.50
CA LEU A 188 31.13 24.03 -31.58
C LEU A 188 32.37 23.11 -31.44
N LEU A 189 32.40 21.98 -32.14
CA LEU A 189 33.47 20.97 -32.09
C LEU A 189 34.89 21.54 -32.34
N GLY A 190 35.88 20.96 -31.65
CA GLY A 190 37.31 21.06 -31.97
C GLY A 190 38.08 19.86 -31.41
N ILE A 191 39.01 19.29 -32.19
CA ILE A 191 39.77 18.05 -31.89
C ILE A 191 41.26 18.41 -31.73
N LEU A 192 42.04 17.53 -31.08
CA LEU A 192 43.51 17.52 -30.90
C LEU A 192 44.04 18.30 -29.68
N ALA A 193 45.13 17.92 -29.01
CA ALA A 193 45.81 16.61 -28.84
C ALA A 193 46.91 16.70 -27.75
N ALA A 194 47.27 15.56 -27.16
CA ALA A 194 48.55 15.21 -26.50
C ALA A 194 49.01 15.91 -25.18
N ASP A 195 49.60 15.07 -24.32
CA ASP A 195 50.49 15.30 -23.15
C ASP A 195 50.11 16.31 -22.05
N GLY A 196 50.41 16.09 -20.76
CA GLY A 196 51.03 14.92 -20.11
C GLY A 196 51.87 15.33 -18.89
N ASP A 197 51.45 14.95 -17.68
CA ASP A 197 52.24 14.88 -16.42
C ASP A 197 51.34 14.20 -15.35
N ALA A 198 51.63 13.05 -14.73
CA ALA A 198 52.80 12.55 -14.00
C ALA A 198 52.72 12.79 -12.47
N LEU A 199 52.44 11.74 -11.68
CA LEU A 199 52.92 11.63 -10.28
C LEU A 199 52.88 10.18 -9.71
N HIS A 200 54.07 9.57 -9.70
CA HIS A 200 54.66 8.61 -8.74
C HIS A 200 53.80 7.59 -7.94
N SER A 201 54.13 6.30 -8.14
CA SER A 201 54.51 5.37 -7.06
C SER A 201 55.47 4.29 -7.60
N SER A 202 56.26 3.63 -6.74
CA SER A 202 57.57 3.06 -7.13
C SER A 202 57.86 1.61 -6.68
N LEU A 203 58.59 0.90 -7.56
CA LEU A 203 59.36 -0.37 -7.35
C LEU A 203 58.56 -1.69 -7.18
N PRO A 204 59.18 -2.88 -7.44
CA PRO A 204 60.53 -3.12 -7.93
C PRO A 204 60.66 -3.95 -9.23
N ARG A 205 61.89 -4.00 -9.73
CA ARG A 205 62.33 -4.51 -11.04
C ARG A 205 62.87 -5.94 -10.94
N ALA A 206 62.43 -6.85 -11.81
CA ALA A 206 63.05 -8.16 -12.04
C ALA A 206 63.29 -8.44 -13.54
N ALA A 207 64.30 -9.27 -13.79
CA ALA A 207 64.95 -9.63 -15.06
C ALA A 207 64.15 -9.53 -16.39
N ARG A 208 64.81 -9.00 -17.43
CA ARG A 208 64.45 -9.23 -18.83
C ARG A 208 64.77 -10.68 -19.22
N GLY A 209 63.76 -11.44 -19.64
CA GLY A 209 63.94 -12.70 -20.36
C GLY A 209 63.50 -12.52 -21.82
N THR A 210 64.42 -12.66 -22.76
CA THR A 210 64.16 -12.46 -24.20
C THR A 210 63.47 -13.69 -24.81
N THR A 211 62.14 -13.71 -24.85
CA THR A 211 61.39 -14.75 -25.58
C THR A 211 61.07 -14.29 -27.00
N LYS A 212 61.43 -15.14 -27.97
CA LYS A 212 61.37 -14.84 -29.40
C LYS A 212 59.93 -14.71 -29.89
N SER A 213 59.71 -13.75 -30.79
CA SER A 213 58.54 -13.75 -31.67
C SER A 213 58.60 -14.98 -32.58
N SER A 214 57.87 -16.03 -32.22
CA SER A 214 57.63 -17.16 -33.12
C SER A 214 56.58 -16.75 -34.14
N CYS A 215 57.02 -16.33 -35.32
CA CYS A 215 56.15 -16.13 -36.47
C CYS A 215 55.44 -17.46 -36.80
N SER A 216 54.13 -17.41 -36.96
CA SER A 216 53.32 -18.57 -37.35
C SER A 216 53.58 -18.96 -38.80
N VAL A 217 54.34 -20.04 -39.01
CA VAL A 217 54.50 -20.69 -40.32
C VAL A 217 53.22 -21.47 -40.64
N PRO A 218 52.57 -21.24 -41.79
CA PRO A 218 51.39 -22.01 -42.18
C PRO A 218 51.82 -23.34 -42.81
N THR A 219 51.99 -24.38 -42.00
CA THR A 219 52.11 -25.75 -42.49
C THR A 219 50.73 -26.23 -42.96
N GLN A 220 50.61 -26.55 -44.24
CA GLN A 220 49.46 -27.30 -44.75
C GLN A 220 49.49 -28.72 -44.18
N THR A 221 48.54 -29.05 -43.32
CA THR A 221 48.20 -30.42 -42.95
C THR A 221 46.77 -30.74 -43.34
N THR A 222 46.58 -31.96 -43.83
CA THR A 222 45.32 -32.50 -44.33
C THR A 222 44.20 -32.45 -43.29
N SER A 223 43.12 -31.72 -43.62
CA SER A 223 41.74 -31.91 -43.11
C SER A 223 41.62 -32.39 -41.65
N SER A 224 42.16 -31.63 -40.70
CA SER A 224 41.82 -31.77 -39.29
C SER A 224 40.40 -31.24 -39.03
N SER A 225 39.66 -31.87 -38.11
CA SER A 225 38.28 -31.50 -37.80
C SER A 225 38.16 -30.08 -37.27
N LEU A 226 37.12 -29.36 -37.70
CA LEU A 226 36.80 -27.97 -37.32
C LEU A 226 36.33 -27.81 -35.85
N ALA A 227 36.66 -28.77 -34.98
CA ALA A 227 36.26 -28.79 -33.58
C ALA A 227 37.37 -28.14 -32.70
N PRO A 228 37.04 -27.22 -31.78
CA PRO A 228 37.97 -26.80 -30.75
C PRO A 228 38.39 -27.99 -29.87
N CYS A 229 39.60 -27.95 -29.30
CA CYS A 229 39.98 -28.92 -28.28
C CYS A 229 39.15 -28.73 -27.00
N GLU A 230 39.03 -29.78 -26.18
CA GLU A 230 38.22 -29.78 -24.95
C GLU A 230 38.49 -28.58 -24.02
N THR A 231 39.74 -28.18 -23.85
CA THR A 231 40.11 -26.99 -23.06
C THR A 231 39.54 -25.69 -23.65
N CYS A 232 39.58 -25.53 -24.98
CA CYS A 232 38.96 -24.39 -25.65
C CYS A 232 37.43 -24.44 -25.62
N THR A 233 36.84 -25.64 -25.75
CA THR A 233 35.38 -25.84 -25.61
C THR A 233 34.92 -25.46 -24.20
N SER A 234 35.61 -25.95 -23.16
CA SER A 234 35.35 -25.61 -21.75
C SER A 234 35.51 -24.11 -21.48
N ALA A 235 36.59 -23.49 -21.95
CA ALA A 235 36.78 -22.04 -21.84
C ALA A 235 35.67 -21.24 -22.53
N GLN A 236 35.21 -21.67 -23.71
CA GLN A 236 34.08 -21.03 -24.40
C GLN A 236 32.73 -21.24 -23.69
N VAL A 237 32.53 -22.34 -22.97
CA VAL A 237 31.32 -22.56 -22.15
C VAL A 237 31.35 -21.67 -20.90
N CYS A 238 32.45 -21.67 -20.16
CA CYS A 238 32.64 -20.80 -18.99
C CYS A 238 32.45 -19.31 -19.34
N LEU A 239 33.02 -18.86 -20.47
CA LEU A 239 32.87 -17.48 -20.94
C LEU A 239 31.40 -17.13 -21.27
N ARG A 240 30.62 -18.07 -21.84
CA ARG A 240 29.17 -17.92 -22.08
C ARG A 240 28.39 -17.80 -20.77
N GLU A 241 28.69 -18.66 -19.80
CA GLU A 241 27.97 -18.73 -18.52
C GLU A 241 28.22 -17.48 -17.66
N VAL A 242 29.47 -17.05 -17.54
CA VAL A 242 29.84 -15.79 -16.88
C VAL A 242 29.21 -14.59 -17.60
N GLY A 243 29.20 -14.58 -18.94
CA GLY A 243 28.55 -13.53 -19.73
C GLY A 243 27.04 -13.43 -19.49
N LYS A 244 26.35 -14.56 -19.38
CA LYS A 244 24.91 -14.62 -19.04
C LYS A 244 24.65 -14.12 -17.61
N ALA A 245 25.47 -14.54 -16.64
CA ALA A 245 25.36 -14.06 -15.27
C ALA A 245 25.53 -12.53 -15.18
N ILE A 246 26.56 -11.98 -15.83
CA ILE A 246 26.81 -10.52 -15.91
C ILE A 246 25.61 -9.81 -16.56
N THR A 247 25.08 -10.34 -17.66
CA THR A 247 23.93 -9.76 -18.37
C THR A 247 22.67 -9.76 -17.49
N SER A 248 22.42 -10.85 -16.75
CA SER A 248 21.31 -10.95 -15.79
C SER A 248 21.45 -9.97 -14.63
N VAL A 249 22.67 -9.77 -14.10
CA VAL A 249 22.93 -8.76 -13.05
C VAL A 249 22.66 -7.36 -13.60
N CYS A 250 23.19 -7.02 -14.78
CA CYS A 250 22.90 -5.75 -15.45
C CYS A 250 21.40 -5.52 -15.64
N GLN A 251 20.65 -6.50 -16.14
CA GLN A 251 19.20 -6.41 -16.31
C GLN A 251 18.47 -6.17 -14.98
N SER A 252 18.79 -6.93 -13.93
CA SER A 252 18.15 -6.77 -12.61
C SER A 252 18.39 -5.41 -11.96
N GLN A 253 19.53 -4.77 -12.26
CA GLN A 253 19.89 -3.44 -11.75
C GLN A 253 19.57 -2.30 -12.76
N ASN A 254 18.88 -2.59 -13.86
CA ASN A 254 18.59 -1.65 -14.96
C ASN A 254 19.85 -0.96 -15.55
N ILE A 255 21.00 -1.63 -15.53
CA ILE A 255 22.25 -1.17 -16.12
C ILE A 255 22.34 -1.63 -17.58
N PRO A 256 22.67 -0.76 -18.55
CA PRO A 256 22.89 -1.17 -19.93
C PRO A 256 24.09 -2.14 -20.06
N SER A 257 23.81 -3.39 -20.40
CA SER A 257 24.82 -4.40 -20.73
C SER A 257 25.26 -4.28 -22.20
N ALA A 258 26.57 -4.29 -22.45
CA ALA A 258 27.11 -4.39 -23.80
C ALA A 258 27.05 -5.83 -24.35
N LEU A 259 27.08 -6.83 -23.47
CA LEU A 259 26.94 -8.26 -23.83
C LEU A 259 25.56 -8.61 -24.38
N SER A 260 24.51 -7.88 -23.98
CA SER A 260 23.13 -8.09 -24.43
C SER A 260 22.97 -8.22 -25.95
N LYS A 261 23.78 -7.47 -26.72
CA LYS A 261 23.79 -7.51 -28.20
C LYS A 261 24.34 -8.82 -28.77
N PHE A 262 25.26 -9.47 -28.05
CA PHE A 262 25.88 -10.73 -28.44
C PHE A 262 25.02 -11.93 -28.07
N GLN A 263 24.29 -11.85 -26.96
CA GLN A 263 23.36 -12.91 -26.56
C GLN A 263 22.23 -13.08 -27.59
N MET A 264 21.63 -12.00 -28.11
CA MET A 264 20.64 -12.11 -29.21
C MET A 264 21.23 -12.68 -30.52
N LEU A 265 22.51 -12.43 -30.80
CA LEU A 265 23.19 -12.96 -31.98
C LEU A 265 23.52 -14.45 -31.83
N GLU A 266 23.82 -14.90 -30.61
CA GLU A 266 24.10 -16.30 -30.29
C GLU A 266 22.82 -17.16 -30.29
N GLU A 267 21.72 -16.65 -29.73
CA GLU A 267 20.41 -17.32 -29.70
C GLU A 267 19.81 -17.49 -31.11
N SER A 268 20.15 -16.61 -32.06
CA SER A 268 19.68 -16.66 -33.46
C SER A 268 20.60 -17.43 -34.42
N ALA A 269 21.89 -17.59 -34.12
CA ALA A 269 22.87 -18.20 -35.02
C ALA A 269 23.16 -19.70 -34.76
N GLY A 270 22.70 -20.25 -33.63
CA GLY A 270 23.00 -21.62 -33.20
C GLY A 270 24.44 -21.79 -32.70
N ARG A 271 24.73 -22.91 -32.00
CA ARG A 271 26.05 -23.18 -31.40
C ARG A 271 27.17 -23.30 -32.44
N ARG A 272 27.78 -22.17 -32.83
CA ARG A 272 29.11 -22.15 -33.43
C ARG A 272 30.19 -22.13 -32.35
N SER A 273 31.33 -22.73 -32.67
CA SER A 273 32.59 -22.44 -32.01
C SER A 273 32.97 -20.98 -32.27
N LEU A 274 33.36 -20.27 -31.23
CA LEU A 274 33.78 -18.86 -31.32
C LEU A 274 35.19 -18.79 -31.86
N SER A 275 35.49 -17.81 -32.71
CA SER A 275 36.86 -17.55 -33.14
C SER A 275 37.67 -16.96 -31.97
N ALA A 276 39.01 -17.00 -32.08
CA ALA A 276 39.87 -16.35 -31.09
C ALA A 276 39.60 -14.85 -30.97
N THR A 277 39.24 -14.20 -32.08
CA THR A 277 38.84 -12.79 -32.12
C THR A 277 37.54 -12.58 -31.34
N ASP A 278 36.52 -13.41 -31.56
CA ASP A 278 35.23 -13.32 -30.84
C ASP A 278 35.44 -13.48 -29.32
N MET A 279 36.23 -14.49 -28.90
CA MET A 279 36.53 -14.69 -27.47
C MET A 279 37.22 -13.46 -26.85
N SER A 280 38.21 -12.88 -27.53
CA SER A 280 38.93 -11.70 -27.05
C SER A 280 38.03 -10.45 -26.97
N TYR A 281 37.14 -10.29 -27.96
CA TYR A 281 36.18 -9.21 -27.99
C TYR A 281 35.16 -9.36 -26.85
N TRP A 282 34.64 -10.58 -26.62
CA TRP A 282 33.65 -10.85 -25.60
C TRP A 282 34.18 -10.63 -24.19
N ALA A 283 35.42 -11.06 -23.92
CA ALA A 283 36.12 -10.76 -22.66
C ALA A 283 36.27 -9.24 -22.43
N SER A 284 36.47 -8.46 -23.50
CA SER A 284 36.51 -6.99 -23.42
C SER A 284 35.15 -6.38 -23.06
N GLU A 285 34.04 -6.91 -23.59
CA GLU A 285 32.69 -6.45 -23.24
C GLU A 285 32.26 -6.91 -21.85
N GLN A 286 32.66 -8.09 -21.39
CA GLN A 286 32.48 -8.53 -20.00
C GLN A 286 33.21 -7.61 -19.03
N SER A 287 34.45 -7.22 -19.35
CA SER A 287 35.24 -6.27 -18.56
C SER A 287 34.58 -4.89 -18.48
N LYS A 288 33.95 -4.42 -19.56
CA LYS A 288 33.18 -3.16 -19.59
C LYS A 288 31.91 -3.25 -18.75
N ASP A 289 31.16 -4.35 -18.82
CA ASP A 289 29.95 -4.55 -18.00
C ASP A 289 30.28 -4.66 -16.51
N LEU A 290 31.31 -5.42 -16.13
CA LEU A 290 31.84 -5.45 -14.76
C LEU A 290 32.28 -4.07 -14.27
N SER A 291 32.90 -3.26 -15.13
CA SER A 291 33.27 -1.87 -14.81
C SER A 291 32.05 -0.96 -14.61
N ARG A 292 30.96 -1.16 -15.37
CA ARG A 292 29.68 -0.45 -15.16
C ARG A 292 29.02 -0.85 -13.84
N ILE A 293 28.98 -2.15 -13.56
CA ILE A 293 28.46 -2.72 -12.30
C ILE A 293 29.23 -2.17 -11.11
N SER A 294 30.57 -2.17 -11.15
CA SER A 294 31.43 -1.64 -10.08
C SER A 294 31.18 -0.14 -9.82
N LYS A 295 31.06 0.68 -10.88
CA LYS A 295 30.70 2.10 -10.75
C LYS A 295 29.31 2.31 -10.15
N HIS A 296 28.33 1.49 -10.55
CA HIS A 296 26.98 1.54 -10.00
C HIS A 296 26.96 1.20 -8.50
N PHE A 297 27.65 0.13 -8.08
CA PHE A 297 27.80 -0.20 -6.66
C PHE A 297 28.49 0.89 -5.85
N HIS A 298 29.54 1.52 -6.40
CA HIS A 298 30.22 2.63 -5.71
C HIS A 298 29.28 3.85 -5.54
N MET A 299 28.51 4.19 -6.57
CA MET A 299 27.50 5.25 -6.50
C MET A 299 26.41 4.95 -5.47
N LEU A 300 25.91 3.70 -5.41
CA LEU A 300 24.93 3.27 -4.40
C LEU A 300 25.52 3.38 -2.98
N LEU A 301 26.74 2.89 -2.75
CA LEU A 301 27.42 3.00 -1.46
C LEU A 301 27.60 4.47 -1.03
N GLN A 302 27.95 5.36 -1.96
CA GLN A 302 28.07 6.79 -1.69
C GLN A 302 26.74 7.47 -1.29
N GLN A 303 25.59 6.91 -1.70
CA GLN A 303 24.27 7.41 -1.30
C GLN A 303 23.84 6.96 0.11
N VAL A 304 24.47 5.93 0.68
CA VAL A 304 24.10 5.38 1.99
C VAL A 304 24.33 6.37 3.12
N ASP A 305 25.48 7.05 3.17
CA ASP A 305 25.80 7.93 4.30
C ASP A 305 24.97 9.24 4.33
N PRO A 306 24.67 9.91 3.20
CA PRO A 306 23.67 10.98 3.17
C PRO A 306 22.27 10.53 3.61
N LEU A 307 21.87 9.29 3.33
CA LEU A 307 20.59 8.75 3.78
C LEU A 307 20.57 8.45 5.28
N LYS A 308 21.66 7.88 5.84
CA LYS A 308 21.83 7.71 7.29
C LYS A 308 21.79 9.06 8.02
N SER A 309 22.49 10.07 7.51
CA SER A 309 22.51 11.41 8.12
C SER A 309 21.12 12.07 8.12
N LYS A 310 20.36 11.94 7.03
CA LYS A 310 18.96 12.40 6.97
C LYS A 310 18.03 11.63 7.89
N LEU A 311 18.26 10.33 8.08
CA LEU A 311 17.50 9.51 9.03
C LEU A 311 17.75 9.99 10.47
N GLU A 312 19.02 10.16 10.87
CA GLU A 312 19.41 10.66 12.19
C GLU A 312 18.87 12.09 12.45
N GLU A 313 18.86 12.96 11.44
CA GLU A 313 18.22 14.28 11.54
C GLU A 313 16.70 14.16 11.73
N SER A 314 16.04 13.29 10.98
CA SER A 314 14.59 13.05 11.10
C SER A 314 14.22 12.44 12.45
N GLU A 315 15.05 11.58 13.03
CA GLU A 315 14.87 11.02 14.37
C GLU A 315 14.98 12.12 15.44
N LYS A 316 16.00 12.98 15.36
CA LYS A 316 16.13 14.16 16.24
C LYS A 316 14.94 15.13 16.11
N GLN A 317 14.41 15.31 14.91
CA GLN A 317 13.20 16.12 14.70
C GLN A 317 11.96 15.45 15.31
N LYS A 318 11.79 14.12 15.17
CA LYS A 318 10.73 13.34 15.83
C LYS A 318 10.80 13.48 17.34
N ASP A 319 11.97 13.29 17.95
CA ASP A 319 12.15 13.39 19.41
C ASP A 319 11.87 14.81 19.93
N LYS A 320 12.28 15.84 19.18
CA LYS A 320 11.94 17.24 19.50
C LYS A 320 10.43 17.49 19.46
N LEU A 321 9.74 17.02 18.43
CA LEU A 321 8.28 17.15 18.32
C LEU A 321 7.55 16.36 19.41
N GLN A 322 8.01 15.14 19.69
CA GLN A 322 7.46 14.28 20.75
C GLN A 322 7.58 14.95 22.12
N LYS A 323 8.73 15.60 22.40
CA LYS A 323 8.89 16.41 23.62
C LYS A 323 7.94 17.62 23.64
N GLN A 324 7.79 18.34 22.52
CA GLN A 324 6.85 19.47 22.46
C GLN A 324 5.39 19.05 22.70
N VAL A 325 4.97 17.89 22.19
CA VAL A 325 3.64 17.34 22.46
C VAL A 325 3.46 17.01 23.93
N GLU A 326 4.46 16.42 24.57
CA GLU A 326 4.46 16.14 26.01
C GLU A 326 4.40 17.44 26.85
N ASP A 327 5.23 18.42 26.54
CA ASP A 327 5.24 19.74 27.19
C ASP A 327 3.85 20.44 27.06
N PHE A 328 3.22 20.39 25.88
CA PHE A 328 1.87 20.91 25.66
C PHE A 328 0.77 20.11 26.38
N SER A 329 0.92 18.79 26.47
CA SER A 329 0.00 17.92 27.22
C SER A 329 -0.02 18.29 28.71
N GLN A 330 1.17 18.47 29.30
CA GLN A 330 1.32 18.88 30.70
C GLN A 330 0.75 20.28 30.96
N LEU A 331 1.01 21.25 30.06
CA LEU A 331 0.42 22.59 30.15
C LEU A 331 -1.11 22.56 30.05
N LEU A 332 -1.67 21.77 29.12
CA LEU A 332 -3.12 21.62 28.96
C LEU A 332 -3.77 20.97 30.19
N GLN A 333 -3.09 20.01 30.82
CA GLN A 333 -3.56 19.39 32.06
C GLN A 333 -3.55 20.38 33.24
N ALA A 334 -2.49 21.16 33.40
CA ALA A 334 -2.40 22.20 34.43
C ALA A 334 -3.47 23.31 34.24
N GLU A 335 -3.76 23.69 33.00
CA GLU A 335 -4.83 24.65 32.68
C GLU A 335 -6.22 24.07 33.00
N LYS A 336 -6.50 22.80 32.65
CA LYS A 336 -7.75 22.12 33.03
C LYS A 336 -7.94 22.07 34.55
N GLU A 337 -6.90 21.76 35.31
CA GLU A 337 -6.96 21.74 36.77
C GLU A 337 -7.20 23.14 37.35
N THR A 338 -6.57 24.16 36.77
CA THR A 338 -6.77 25.56 37.17
C THR A 338 -8.19 26.02 36.88
N GLN A 339 -8.72 25.73 35.68
CA GLN A 339 -10.10 26.03 35.30
C GLN A 339 -11.12 25.28 36.18
N ALA A 340 -10.84 24.02 36.55
CA ALA A 340 -11.70 23.25 37.45
C ALA A 340 -11.75 23.86 38.86
N ARG A 341 -10.62 24.34 39.40
CA ARG A 341 -10.58 25.07 40.68
C ARG A 341 -11.38 26.37 40.61
N GLN A 342 -11.17 27.19 39.58
CA GLN A 342 -11.91 28.45 39.37
C GLN A 342 -13.42 28.23 39.25
N ARG A 343 -13.88 27.18 38.54
CA ARG A 343 -15.30 26.84 38.46
C ARG A 343 -15.88 26.48 39.82
N LYS A 344 -15.17 25.67 40.61
CA LYS A 344 -15.59 25.28 41.96
C LYS A 344 -15.63 26.47 42.93
N GLU A 345 -14.67 27.38 42.85
CA GLU A 345 -14.66 28.62 43.64
C GLU A 345 -15.83 29.55 43.25
N ALA A 346 -16.13 29.68 41.96
CA ALA A 346 -17.27 30.45 41.47
C ALA A 346 -18.62 29.84 41.87
N GLU A 347 -18.74 28.51 41.82
CA GLU A 347 -19.92 27.76 42.28
C GLU A 347 -20.16 27.98 43.79
N GLN A 348 -19.13 27.82 44.61
CA GLN A 348 -19.20 28.08 46.06
C GLN A 348 -19.55 29.55 46.39
N SER A 349 -19.04 30.50 45.61
CA SER A 349 -19.40 31.93 45.74
C SER A 349 -20.87 32.19 45.40
N LEU A 350 -21.38 31.55 44.34
CA LEU A 350 -22.79 31.64 43.93
C LEU A 350 -23.73 30.99 44.94
N GLU A 351 -23.37 29.82 45.50
CA GLU A 351 -24.11 29.17 46.59
C GLU A 351 -24.19 30.07 47.83
N ALA A 352 -23.07 30.71 48.21
CA ALA A 352 -23.04 31.65 49.34
C ALA A 352 -23.96 32.86 49.11
N GLN A 353 -23.90 33.48 47.92
CA GLN A 353 -24.79 34.60 47.55
C GLN A 353 -26.26 34.18 47.51
N ASN A 354 -26.58 33.02 46.94
CA ASN A 354 -27.96 32.51 46.90
C ASN A 354 -28.52 32.29 48.31
N ARG A 355 -27.71 31.77 49.24
CA ARG A 355 -28.11 31.64 50.65
C ARG A 355 -28.38 33.00 51.30
N GLU A 356 -27.51 33.98 51.11
CA GLU A 356 -27.71 35.35 51.63
C GLU A 356 -28.96 36.01 51.04
N HIS A 357 -29.24 35.80 49.75
CA HIS A 357 -30.47 36.27 49.11
C HIS A 357 -31.73 35.61 49.69
N LEU A 358 -31.72 34.30 49.93
CA LEU A 358 -32.84 33.59 50.58
C LEU A 358 -33.07 34.09 52.01
N GLU A 359 -32.01 34.32 52.80
CA GLU A 359 -32.11 34.91 54.13
C GLU A 359 -32.67 36.35 54.11
N ALA A 360 -32.35 37.14 53.08
CA ALA A 360 -32.89 38.47 52.90
C ALA A 360 -34.38 38.46 52.52
N ILE A 361 -34.80 37.54 51.64
CA ILE A 361 -36.22 37.35 51.26
C ILE A 361 -37.05 36.97 52.48
N ALA A 362 -36.60 35.99 53.28
CA ALA A 362 -37.32 35.53 54.47
C ALA A 362 -37.56 36.66 55.51
N LYS A 363 -36.59 37.58 55.66
CA LYS A 363 -36.73 38.79 56.51
C LYS A 363 -37.80 39.74 55.97
N LEU A 364 -37.80 40.00 54.65
CA LEU A 364 -38.79 40.86 54.02
C LEU A 364 -40.22 40.29 54.08
N GLU A 365 -40.36 38.97 53.98
CA GLU A 365 -41.64 38.28 54.17
C GLU A 365 -42.15 38.43 55.62
N GLN A 366 -41.27 38.25 56.61
CA GLN A 366 -41.60 38.46 58.02
C GLN A 366 -42.02 39.92 58.30
N ASP A 367 -41.31 40.91 57.76
CA ASP A 367 -41.65 42.33 57.92
C ASP A 367 -43.00 42.69 57.29
N LYS A 368 -43.31 42.12 56.12
CA LYS A 368 -44.61 42.26 55.46
C LYS A 368 -45.76 41.74 56.33
N GLU A 369 -45.61 40.56 56.96
CA GLU A 369 -46.62 40.01 57.87
C GLU A 369 -46.83 40.88 59.11
N ASN A 370 -45.74 41.43 59.67
CA ASN A 370 -45.80 42.34 60.81
C ASN A 370 -46.58 43.63 60.47
N LEU A 371 -46.35 44.22 59.29
CA LEU A 371 -47.06 45.41 58.81
C LEU A 371 -48.56 45.15 58.58
N GLN A 372 -48.91 44.00 57.99
CA GLN A 372 -50.32 43.61 57.80
C GLN A 372 -51.06 43.47 59.14
N ARG A 373 -50.38 42.98 60.19
CA ARG A 373 -50.94 42.86 61.55
C ARG A 373 -51.18 44.23 62.22
N ALA A 374 -50.38 45.24 61.89
CA ALA A 374 -50.52 46.60 62.43
C ALA A 374 -51.70 47.39 61.82
N GLY A 375 -52.12 47.08 60.59
CA GLY A 375 -53.16 47.83 59.87
C GLY A 375 -54.61 47.59 60.31
N SER A 376 -54.87 46.69 61.27
CA SER A 376 -56.22 46.19 61.58
C SER A 376 -56.96 46.89 62.74
N PHE A 377 -56.47 48.03 63.25
CA PHE A 377 -57.06 48.72 64.41
C PHE A 377 -57.27 50.24 64.21
N SER A 378 -58.51 50.67 63.91
CA SER A 378 -59.05 51.99 64.34
C SER A 378 -60.59 52.12 64.11
N PRO A 379 -61.40 52.81 64.97
CA PRO A 379 -62.88 52.75 64.92
C PRO A 379 -63.69 54.10 64.89
N HIS A 380 -64.87 54.05 64.22
CA HIS A 380 -66.21 54.59 64.60
C HIS A 380 -66.68 56.10 64.59
N LEU A 381 -67.84 56.32 63.90
CA LEU A 381 -69.07 57.14 64.23
C LEU A 381 -69.11 58.70 64.02
N PRO A 382 -70.28 59.44 64.05
CA PRO A 382 -71.71 59.12 63.72
C PRO A 382 -72.67 60.26 63.15
N SER A 383 -73.87 59.84 62.65
CA SER A 383 -75.28 60.35 62.87
C SER A 383 -75.94 61.66 62.32
N LEU A 384 -77.31 61.64 62.33
CA LEU A 384 -78.37 62.69 62.17
C LEU A 384 -78.72 63.17 60.72
N GLY A 385 -79.94 63.62 60.35
CA GLY A 385 -81.24 63.90 61.03
C GLY A 385 -82.37 64.26 60.00
N GLN A 386 -83.61 64.59 60.41
CA GLN A 386 -84.84 64.53 59.56
C GLN A 386 -85.66 65.85 59.37
N ARG A 387 -86.36 66.00 58.21
CA ARG A 387 -87.74 66.57 57.99
C ARG A 387 -88.07 68.10 57.78
N CYS A 388 -88.54 68.42 56.55
CA CYS A 388 -89.68 69.28 56.05
C CYS A 388 -90.18 70.66 56.62
N VAL A 389 -90.44 71.58 55.66
CA VAL A 389 -91.60 72.54 55.46
C VAL A 389 -91.55 74.02 55.97
N SER A 390 -92.20 74.91 55.19
CA SER A 390 -92.18 76.41 55.04
C SER A 390 -93.41 77.12 55.71
N PRO A 391 -93.84 78.41 55.47
CA PRO A 391 -93.41 79.57 54.61
C PRO A 391 -93.49 80.98 55.34
N PRO A 392 -93.81 82.17 54.72
CA PRO A 392 -93.08 82.97 53.73
C PRO A 392 -92.91 84.50 54.04
N GLU A 393 -91.69 84.97 54.32
CA GLU A 393 -91.19 86.29 53.84
C GLU A 393 -89.89 86.13 53.01
N VAL A 394 -89.62 84.86 52.66
CA VAL A 394 -88.35 84.33 52.16
C VAL A 394 -88.45 84.16 50.65
N SER A 395 -88.77 85.26 49.94
CA SER A 395 -88.90 85.28 48.47
C SER A 395 -87.98 86.30 47.77
N LYS A 396 -87.53 87.35 48.48
CA LYS A 396 -86.64 88.38 47.91
C LYS A 396 -85.18 88.24 48.36
N THR A 397 -84.98 87.92 49.64
CA THR A 397 -83.67 87.51 50.20
C THR A 397 -83.23 86.16 49.66
N THR A 398 -84.17 85.23 49.51
CA THR A 398 -83.95 83.92 48.88
C THR A 398 -83.64 84.04 47.39
N LEU A 399 -84.27 84.97 46.65
CA LEU A 399 -83.85 85.44 45.32
C LEU A 399 -82.33 85.63 45.20
N LEU A 400 -81.77 86.48 46.06
CA LEU A 400 -80.35 86.84 46.04
C LEU A 400 -79.45 85.71 46.53
N GLU A 401 -79.86 84.98 47.57
CA GLU A 401 -79.03 83.89 48.12
C GLU A 401 -79.09 82.61 47.26
N GLU A 402 -80.20 82.36 46.56
CA GLU A 402 -80.25 81.41 45.44
C GLU A 402 -79.30 81.84 44.31
N MET A 403 -79.25 83.12 43.95
CA MET A 403 -78.35 83.58 42.89
C MET A 403 -76.87 83.40 43.29
N LYS A 404 -76.49 83.76 44.52
CA LYS A 404 -75.14 83.50 45.04
C LYS A 404 -74.82 82.00 45.10
N THR A 405 -75.69 81.18 45.67
CA THR A 405 -75.47 79.73 45.76
C THR A 405 -75.44 79.06 44.38
N LYS A 406 -76.24 79.52 43.41
CA LYS A 406 -76.17 79.11 41.99
C LYS A 406 -74.86 79.53 41.32
N MET A 407 -74.25 80.65 41.73
CA MET A 407 -72.96 81.09 41.22
C MET A 407 -71.80 80.28 41.81
N VAL A 408 -71.84 80.00 43.12
CA VAL A 408 -70.86 79.14 43.82
C VAL A 408 -70.95 77.69 43.35
N THR A 409 -72.16 77.14 43.17
CA THR A 409 -72.30 75.80 42.57
C THR A 409 -71.80 75.77 41.12
N ARG A 410 -72.01 76.84 40.33
CA ARG A 410 -71.37 76.93 38.99
C ARG A 410 -69.84 76.94 39.05
N SER A 411 -69.20 77.66 39.97
CA SER A 411 -67.74 77.65 40.07
C SER A 411 -67.22 76.27 40.50
N VAL A 412 -67.87 75.64 41.48
CA VAL A 412 -67.53 74.27 41.92
C VAL A 412 -67.74 73.24 40.80
N VAL A 413 -68.80 73.37 39.99
CA VAL A 413 -69.02 72.52 38.81
C VAL A 413 -67.93 72.71 37.77
N LEU A 414 -67.53 73.95 37.45
CA LEU A 414 -66.45 74.22 36.51
C LEU A 414 -65.10 73.66 37.00
N GLU A 415 -64.78 73.81 38.29
CA GLU A 415 -63.58 73.18 38.89
C GLU A 415 -63.62 71.66 38.83
N LEU A 416 -64.80 71.05 39.02
CA LEU A 416 -64.98 69.60 38.92
C LEU A 416 -64.88 69.13 37.46
N GLU A 417 -65.42 69.88 36.50
CA GLU A 417 -65.28 69.61 35.06
C GLU A 417 -63.81 69.70 34.63
N GLU A 418 -63.04 70.68 35.10
CA GLU A 418 -61.61 70.80 34.82
C GLU A 418 -60.81 69.64 35.44
N LYS A 419 -61.10 69.27 36.69
CA LYS A 419 -60.50 68.10 37.35
C LYS A 419 -60.84 66.79 36.62
N VAL A 420 -62.09 66.61 36.17
CA VAL A 420 -62.50 65.46 35.36
C VAL A 420 -61.74 65.44 34.04
N GLN A 421 -61.65 66.54 33.30
CA GLN A 421 -60.87 66.61 32.06
C GLN A 421 -59.38 66.29 32.27
N LEU A 422 -58.78 66.74 33.38
CA LEU A 422 -57.39 66.41 33.71
C LEU A 422 -57.23 64.91 33.99
N LEU A 423 -58.11 64.33 34.79
CA LEU A 423 -58.11 62.90 35.11
C LEU A 423 -58.37 62.04 33.86
N THR A 424 -59.26 62.47 32.95
CA THR A 424 -59.48 61.80 31.65
C THR A 424 -58.21 61.81 30.80
N ARG A 425 -57.53 62.95 30.66
CA ARG A 425 -56.25 63.03 29.91
C ARG A 425 -55.16 62.16 30.54
N GLN A 426 -55.10 62.07 31.88
CA GLN A 426 -54.17 61.19 32.59
C GLN A 426 -54.53 59.71 32.40
N GLN A 427 -55.82 59.37 32.37
CA GLN A 427 -56.28 58.01 32.08
C GLN A 427 -55.98 57.60 30.63
N GLU A 428 -56.15 58.52 29.68
CA GLU A 428 -55.80 58.34 28.27
C GLU A 428 -54.28 58.14 28.11
N SER A 429 -53.44 59.00 28.71
CA SER A 429 -51.98 58.87 28.61
C SER A 429 -51.45 57.58 29.25
N LEU A 430 -51.95 57.20 30.43
CA LEU A 430 -51.62 55.92 31.05
C LEU A 430 -52.15 54.72 30.24
N GLY A 431 -53.27 54.87 29.55
CA GLY A 431 -53.79 53.88 28.60
C GLY A 431 -52.88 53.70 27.38
N GLU A 432 -52.36 54.79 26.82
CA GLU A 432 -51.37 54.77 25.75
C GLU A 432 -50.06 54.12 26.22
N GLU A 433 -49.50 54.52 27.37
CA GLU A 433 -48.30 53.92 27.96
C GLU A 433 -48.47 52.43 28.28
N LEU A 434 -49.64 52.01 28.77
CA LEU A 434 -49.94 50.60 28.98
C LEU A 434 -50.03 49.85 27.65
N SER A 435 -50.58 50.46 26.59
CA SER A 435 -50.66 49.84 25.27
C SER A 435 -49.27 49.67 24.64
N THR A 436 -48.39 50.68 24.71
CA THR A 436 -47.04 50.61 24.15
C THR A 436 -46.22 49.53 24.86
N THR A 437 -46.17 49.57 26.19
CA THR A 437 -45.47 48.56 27.01
C THR A 437 -46.01 47.15 26.79
N THR A 438 -47.33 46.97 26.61
CA THR A 438 -47.92 45.67 26.27
C THR A 438 -47.43 45.17 24.90
N THR A 439 -47.34 46.03 23.87
CA THR A 439 -46.80 45.61 22.57
C THR A 439 -45.30 45.34 22.58
N GLU A 440 -44.53 46.00 23.46
CA GLU A 440 -43.10 45.73 23.64
C GLU A 440 -42.87 44.39 24.33
N LEU A 441 -43.61 44.11 25.40
CA LEU A 441 -43.60 42.82 26.08
C LEU A 441 -43.94 41.67 25.11
N GLU A 442 -44.93 41.85 24.23
CA GLU A 442 -45.30 40.82 23.25
C GLU A 442 -44.20 40.60 22.19
N LYS A 443 -43.51 41.66 21.74
CA LYS A 443 -42.33 41.53 20.87
C LYS A 443 -41.20 40.75 21.56
N GLU A 444 -40.94 40.99 22.84
CA GLU A 444 -39.93 40.24 23.60
C GLU A 444 -40.32 38.76 23.80
N LYS A 445 -41.60 38.45 24.09
CA LYS A 445 -42.07 37.04 24.14
C LYS A 445 -41.80 36.31 22.83
N VAL A 446 -42.10 36.94 21.69
CA VAL A 446 -41.86 36.34 20.36
C VAL A 446 -40.37 36.13 20.10
N LYS A 447 -39.50 37.05 20.53
CA LYS A 447 -38.04 36.87 20.46
C LYS A 447 -37.57 35.70 21.32
N VAL A 448 -38.00 35.62 22.58
CA VAL A 448 -37.67 34.51 23.48
C VAL A 448 -38.13 33.16 22.90
N ALA A 449 -39.37 33.08 22.40
CA ALA A 449 -39.90 31.89 21.73
C ALA A 449 -39.17 31.54 20.42
N SER A 450 -38.49 32.50 19.76
CA SER A 450 -37.61 32.22 18.63
C SER A 450 -36.24 31.70 19.06
N VAL A 451 -35.68 32.22 20.16
CA VAL A 451 -34.40 31.76 20.71
C VAL A 451 -34.52 30.34 21.25
N LEU A 452 -35.60 30.01 21.96
CA LEU A 452 -35.86 28.65 22.46
C LEU A 452 -35.91 27.62 21.32
N ARG A 453 -36.68 27.88 20.26
CA ARG A 453 -36.72 27.00 19.07
C ARG A 453 -35.37 26.86 18.36
N HIS A 454 -34.53 27.89 18.40
CA HIS A 454 -33.17 27.80 17.86
C HIS A 454 -32.27 26.92 18.74
N GLN A 455 -32.37 27.06 20.06
CA GLN A 455 -31.65 26.22 21.03
C GLN A 455 -32.07 24.75 20.92
N GLU A 456 -33.37 24.45 20.82
CA GLU A 456 -33.90 23.10 20.56
C GLU A 456 -33.35 22.52 19.26
N SER A 457 -33.33 23.30 18.16
CA SER A 457 -32.76 22.87 16.88
C SER A 457 -31.25 22.65 16.95
N LEU A 458 -30.52 23.43 17.75
CA LEU A 458 -29.08 23.25 17.95
C LEU A 458 -28.80 22.00 18.77
N GLN A 459 -29.59 21.74 19.82
CA GLN A 459 -29.45 20.57 20.68
C GLN A 459 -29.77 19.28 19.92
N ALA A 460 -30.86 19.24 19.16
CA ALA A 460 -31.17 18.10 18.28
C ALA A 460 -30.06 17.82 17.24
N LYS A 461 -29.34 18.85 16.77
CA LYS A 461 -28.16 18.68 15.90
C LYS A 461 -26.95 18.14 16.67
N GLN A 462 -26.74 18.57 17.92
CA GLN A 462 -25.69 18.02 18.78
C GLN A 462 -25.93 16.54 19.06
N ASP A 463 -27.16 16.15 19.39
CA ASP A 463 -27.54 14.76 19.65
C ASP A 463 -27.31 13.87 18.42
N VAL A 464 -27.71 14.32 17.22
CA VAL A 464 -27.45 13.59 15.95
C VAL A 464 -25.95 13.49 15.64
N LEU A 465 -25.16 14.53 15.90
CA LEU A 465 -23.71 14.50 15.70
C LEU A 465 -23.01 13.55 16.68
N LEU A 466 -23.47 13.47 17.94
CA LEU A 466 -22.98 12.50 18.92
C LEU A 466 -23.28 11.07 18.46
N GLN A 467 -24.51 10.80 18.03
CA GLN A 467 -24.89 9.47 17.49
C GLN A 467 -24.07 9.09 16.24
N GLN A 468 -23.73 10.07 15.38
CA GLN A 468 -22.84 9.83 14.24
C GLN A 468 -21.41 9.50 14.68
N LEU A 469 -20.87 10.20 15.69
CA LEU A 469 -19.55 9.89 16.25
C LEU A 469 -19.51 8.49 16.86
N GLU A 470 -20.52 8.12 17.66
CA GLU A 470 -20.66 6.76 18.23
C GLU A 470 -20.69 5.69 17.13
N SER A 471 -21.40 5.93 16.02
CA SER A 471 -21.43 4.98 14.90
C SER A 471 -20.08 4.85 14.19
N LEU A 472 -19.32 5.95 14.05
CA LEU A 472 -17.99 5.95 13.43
C LEU A 472 -16.92 5.29 14.33
N ASP A 473 -17.01 5.49 15.65
CA ASP A 473 -16.16 4.78 16.61
C ASP A 473 -16.47 3.28 16.59
N GLN A 474 -17.75 2.87 16.50
CA GLN A 474 -18.12 1.47 16.37
C GLN A 474 -17.61 0.83 15.06
N GLU A 475 -17.72 1.52 13.92
CA GLU A 475 -17.16 1.07 12.63
C GLU A 475 -15.62 0.95 12.71
N ARG A 476 -14.96 1.90 13.39
CA ARG A 476 -13.51 1.86 13.61
C ARG A 476 -13.09 0.66 14.46
N GLU A 477 -13.81 0.36 15.54
CA GLU A 477 -13.53 -0.82 16.36
C GLU A 477 -13.71 -2.12 15.57
N GLU A 478 -14.78 -2.24 14.77
CA GLU A 478 -15.01 -3.40 13.90
C GLU A 478 -13.90 -3.57 12.85
N LEU A 479 -13.47 -2.48 12.21
CA LEU A 479 -12.34 -2.49 11.27
C LEU A 479 -11.01 -2.85 11.96
N GLN A 480 -10.80 -2.39 13.19
CA GLN A 480 -9.59 -2.70 13.96
C GLN A 480 -9.56 -4.18 14.40
N ALA A 481 -10.71 -4.75 14.76
CA ALA A 481 -10.84 -6.19 15.04
C ALA A 481 -10.55 -7.04 13.79
N ARG A 482 -11.17 -6.70 12.64
CA ARG A 482 -10.92 -7.37 11.35
C ARG A 482 -9.48 -7.28 10.87
N LEU A 483 -8.80 -6.16 11.15
CA LEU A 483 -7.38 -6.02 10.86
C LEU A 483 -6.55 -6.99 11.71
N GLY A 484 -6.84 -7.12 13.01
CA GLY A 484 -6.20 -8.09 13.89
C GLY A 484 -6.37 -9.54 13.41
N GLU A 485 -7.60 -9.94 13.07
CA GLU A 485 -7.88 -11.27 12.49
C GLU A 485 -7.07 -11.53 11.21
N ALA A 486 -7.01 -10.55 10.30
CA ALA A 486 -6.25 -10.66 9.05
C ALA A 486 -4.72 -10.68 9.28
N GLU A 487 -4.22 -9.99 10.30
CA GLU A 487 -2.81 -10.04 10.70
C GLU A 487 -2.43 -11.40 11.32
N GLU A 488 -3.30 -11.98 12.14
CA GLU A 488 -3.13 -13.35 12.66
C GLU A 488 -3.14 -14.39 11.54
N ASP A 489 -4.11 -14.33 10.62
CA ASP A 489 -4.20 -15.29 9.50
C ASP A 489 -3.00 -15.18 8.55
N LYS A 490 -2.50 -13.95 8.32
CA LYS A 490 -1.25 -13.74 7.60
C LYS A 490 -0.05 -14.35 8.32
N ALA A 491 0.01 -14.27 9.65
CA ALA A 491 1.06 -14.91 10.44
C ALA A 491 0.97 -16.46 10.35
N ARG A 492 -0.24 -17.03 10.50
CA ARG A 492 -0.51 -18.46 10.34
C ARG A 492 -0.08 -18.98 8.95
N LEU A 493 -0.42 -18.25 7.88
CA LEU A 493 -0.02 -18.61 6.51
C LEU A 493 1.49 -18.48 6.26
N ALA A 494 2.14 -17.49 6.88
CA ALA A 494 3.60 -17.33 6.77
C ALA A 494 4.36 -18.48 7.47
N GLU A 495 3.88 -18.94 8.63
CA GLU A 495 4.41 -20.10 9.34
C GLU A 495 4.28 -21.38 8.49
N GLN A 496 3.08 -21.67 7.96
CA GLN A 496 2.84 -22.82 7.07
C GLN A 496 3.71 -22.79 5.80
N LEU A 497 3.94 -21.61 5.23
CA LEU A 497 4.81 -21.45 4.06
C LEU A 497 6.27 -21.79 4.38
N GLU A 498 6.77 -21.34 5.53
CA GLU A 498 8.15 -21.61 5.96
C GLU A 498 8.32 -23.09 6.39
N GLU A 499 7.32 -23.71 7.03
CA GLU A 499 7.30 -25.17 7.26
C GLU A 499 7.39 -25.96 5.94
N SER A 500 6.56 -25.63 4.95
CA SER A 500 6.56 -26.28 3.64
C SER A 500 7.91 -26.09 2.91
N ARG A 501 8.51 -24.91 3.04
CA ARG A 501 9.85 -24.60 2.52
C ARG A 501 10.95 -25.40 3.23
N GLN A 502 10.86 -25.58 4.54
CA GLN A 502 11.80 -26.40 5.30
C GLN A 502 11.67 -27.88 4.93
N GLN A 503 10.44 -28.41 4.83
CA GLN A 503 10.17 -29.78 4.41
C GLN A 503 10.71 -30.07 3.00
N SER A 504 10.38 -29.23 2.02
CA SER A 504 10.88 -29.35 0.65
C SER A 504 12.41 -29.18 0.57
N GLY A 505 13.00 -28.27 1.36
CA GLY A 505 14.45 -28.11 1.49
C GLY A 505 15.16 -29.29 2.19
N GLN A 506 14.49 -30.03 3.08
CA GLN A 506 14.99 -31.29 3.63
C GLN A 506 14.90 -32.41 2.58
N GLN A 507 13.77 -32.52 1.87
CA GLN A 507 13.58 -33.52 0.81
C GLN A 507 14.59 -33.35 -0.33
N LEU A 508 14.86 -32.11 -0.76
CA LEU A 508 15.85 -31.81 -1.79
C LEU A 508 17.26 -32.20 -1.34
N ARG A 509 17.63 -31.93 -0.08
CA ARG A 509 18.93 -32.36 0.49
C ARG A 509 19.05 -33.88 0.55
N ALA A 510 17.98 -34.59 0.93
CA ALA A 510 17.96 -36.05 0.93
C ALA A 510 18.08 -36.63 -0.49
N GLN A 511 17.41 -36.03 -1.48
CA GLN A 511 17.55 -36.39 -2.89
C GLN A 511 18.97 -36.14 -3.42
N GLN A 512 19.57 -34.99 -3.12
CA GLN A 512 20.94 -34.68 -3.51
C GLN A 512 21.94 -35.70 -2.93
N ALA A 513 21.81 -36.04 -1.64
CA ALA A 513 22.64 -37.06 -1.01
C ALA A 513 22.44 -38.47 -1.61
N ASN A 514 21.23 -38.80 -2.08
CA ASN A 514 20.98 -40.04 -2.83
C ASN A 514 21.63 -40.02 -4.21
N VAL A 515 21.58 -38.91 -4.93
CA VAL A 515 22.24 -38.75 -6.23
C VAL A 515 23.75 -38.91 -6.09
N SER A 516 24.38 -38.22 -5.13
CA SER A 516 25.84 -38.32 -4.95
C SER A 516 26.30 -39.73 -4.58
N ARG A 517 25.58 -40.49 -3.74
CA ARG A 517 25.90 -41.91 -3.51
C ARG A 517 25.75 -42.80 -4.75
N LEU A 518 24.80 -42.49 -5.63
CA LEU A 518 24.62 -43.23 -6.89
C LEU A 518 25.72 -42.87 -7.90
N GLU A 519 26.19 -41.62 -7.91
CA GLU A 519 27.34 -41.18 -8.70
C GLU A 519 28.64 -41.84 -8.21
N GLU A 520 28.87 -41.89 -6.89
CA GLU A 520 29.97 -42.61 -6.26
C GLU A 520 29.96 -44.10 -6.64
N GLY A 521 28.85 -44.80 -6.41
CA GLY A 521 28.73 -46.23 -6.78
C GLY A 521 28.85 -46.49 -8.29
N ALA A 522 28.39 -45.57 -9.14
CA ALA A 522 28.58 -45.67 -10.59
C ALA A 522 30.05 -45.45 -11.00
N GLN A 523 30.80 -44.63 -10.26
CA GLN A 523 32.23 -44.43 -10.46
C GLN A 523 33.04 -45.64 -9.99
N GLU A 524 32.74 -46.19 -8.80
CA GLU A 524 33.34 -47.44 -8.30
C GLU A 524 33.13 -48.60 -9.29
N MET A 525 31.93 -48.73 -9.87
CA MET A 525 31.63 -49.76 -10.87
C MET A 525 32.43 -49.58 -12.17
N LYS A 526 32.63 -48.34 -12.65
CA LYS A 526 33.51 -48.05 -13.80
C LYS A 526 34.97 -48.35 -13.50
N GLU A 527 35.43 -48.08 -12.28
CA GLU A 527 36.80 -48.38 -11.85
C GLU A 527 37.01 -49.89 -11.72
N ARG A 528 36.02 -50.63 -11.21
CA ARG A 528 36.01 -52.09 -11.20
C ARG A 528 36.02 -52.67 -12.61
N GLU A 529 35.18 -52.18 -13.52
CA GLU A 529 35.17 -52.58 -14.94
C GLU A 529 36.54 -52.31 -15.58
N ARG A 530 37.10 -51.12 -15.38
CA ARG A 530 38.45 -50.76 -15.85
C ARG A 530 39.51 -51.73 -15.34
N LEU A 531 39.49 -52.05 -14.04
CA LEU A 531 40.43 -53.02 -13.45
C LEU A 531 40.27 -54.43 -14.03
N LEU A 532 39.03 -54.90 -14.24
CA LEU A 532 38.77 -56.20 -14.87
C LEU A 532 39.25 -56.25 -16.33
N VAL A 533 39.18 -55.14 -17.08
CA VAL A 533 39.74 -55.04 -18.44
C VAL A 533 41.27 -55.05 -18.43
N PHE A 534 41.92 -54.41 -17.45
CA PHE A 534 43.39 -54.46 -17.31
C PHE A 534 43.91 -55.78 -16.75
N PHE A 535 43.11 -56.50 -15.95
CA PHE A 535 43.47 -57.76 -15.31
C PHE A 535 42.37 -58.82 -15.48
N PRO A 536 42.18 -59.39 -16.70
CA PRO A 536 41.12 -60.36 -16.98
C PRO A 536 41.17 -61.61 -16.11
N GLU A 537 42.36 -62.01 -15.65
CA GLU A 537 42.57 -63.17 -14.78
C GLU A 537 41.97 -63.00 -13.36
N LEU A 538 41.60 -61.77 -12.96
CA LEU A 538 40.86 -61.53 -11.72
C LEU A 538 39.35 -61.79 -11.87
N HIS A 539 38.86 -62.05 -13.08
CA HIS A 539 37.46 -62.40 -13.32
C HIS A 539 37.23 -63.91 -13.19
N ILE A 540 36.95 -64.37 -11.97
CA ILE A 540 36.34 -65.69 -11.75
C ILE A 540 34.83 -65.51 -11.96
N SER A 541 34.31 -65.97 -13.10
CA SER A 541 32.86 -66.05 -13.32
C SER A 541 32.27 -67.12 -12.40
N ASP A 542 31.13 -66.85 -11.75
CA ASP A 542 30.46 -67.84 -10.87
C ASP A 542 30.08 -69.14 -11.61
N GLU A 543 30.00 -69.10 -12.94
CA GLU A 543 29.79 -70.25 -13.83
C GLU A 543 30.98 -71.26 -13.84
N MET A 544 32.13 -70.89 -13.26
CA MET A 544 33.26 -71.80 -13.00
C MET A 544 33.28 -72.38 -11.58
N GLN A 545 32.25 -72.14 -10.76
CA GLN A 545 32.03 -72.92 -9.54
C GLN A 545 31.55 -74.34 -9.91
N PHE A 546 32.51 -75.22 -10.22
CA PHE A 546 32.24 -76.66 -10.28
C PHE A 546 31.95 -77.17 -8.86
N GLU A 547 30.67 -77.21 -8.48
CA GLU A 547 30.18 -77.99 -7.34
C GLU A 547 30.38 -79.48 -7.61
N SER A 548 31.62 -79.98 -7.41
CA SER A 548 31.84 -81.42 -7.31
C SER A 548 31.17 -81.92 -6.04
N THR A 549 30.27 -82.88 -6.17
CA THR A 549 29.49 -83.43 -5.06
C THR A 549 30.35 -84.34 -4.15
N GLY A 550 31.64 -84.49 -4.44
CA GLY A 550 32.57 -85.40 -3.75
C GLY A 550 32.37 -86.88 -4.12
N SER A 551 31.39 -87.19 -4.96
CA SER A 551 31.03 -88.53 -5.43
C SER A 551 31.22 -88.57 -6.95
N LEU A 552 32.35 -89.14 -7.41
CA LEU A 552 32.73 -89.18 -8.83
C LEU A 552 31.64 -89.82 -9.72
N THR A 553 30.91 -90.81 -9.18
CA THR A 553 29.80 -91.47 -9.88
C THR A 553 28.60 -90.55 -10.07
N GLU A 554 28.24 -89.74 -9.06
CA GLU A 554 27.13 -88.77 -9.17
C GLU A 554 27.49 -87.59 -10.06
N ASP A 555 28.72 -87.08 -9.97
CA ASP A 555 29.20 -85.99 -10.83
C ASP A 555 29.26 -86.45 -12.29
N MET A 556 29.72 -87.68 -12.56
CA MET A 556 29.71 -88.26 -13.90
C MET A 556 28.27 -88.52 -14.41
N GLU A 557 27.34 -88.95 -13.55
CA GLU A 557 25.93 -89.11 -13.92
C GLU A 557 25.27 -87.77 -14.27
N LYS A 558 25.47 -86.73 -13.44
CA LYS A 558 25.03 -85.35 -13.73
C LYS A 558 25.62 -84.84 -15.05
N GLN A 559 26.91 -85.10 -15.31
CA GLN A 559 27.57 -84.69 -16.55
C GLN A 559 27.06 -85.48 -17.77
N LEU A 560 26.71 -86.76 -17.62
CA LEU A 560 26.05 -87.55 -18.66
C LEU A 560 24.63 -87.05 -18.95
N GLN A 561 23.85 -86.69 -17.92
CA GLN A 561 22.53 -86.06 -18.08
C GLN A 561 22.63 -84.70 -18.81
N ALA A 562 23.58 -83.84 -18.40
CA ALA A 562 23.83 -82.56 -19.06
C ALA A 562 24.27 -82.73 -20.53
N ASN A 563 25.11 -83.74 -20.81
CA ASN A 563 25.49 -84.09 -22.17
C ASN A 563 24.32 -84.65 -22.99
N SER A 564 23.41 -85.44 -22.39
CA SER A 564 22.19 -85.88 -23.06
C SER A 564 21.32 -84.70 -23.47
N ILE A 565 21.04 -83.77 -22.55
CA ILE A 565 20.27 -82.54 -22.84
C ILE A 565 20.95 -81.72 -23.95
N ARG A 566 22.27 -81.57 -23.91
CA ARG A 566 23.03 -80.85 -24.95
C ARG A 566 22.92 -81.58 -26.31
N ILE A 567 22.97 -82.90 -26.33
CA ILE A 567 22.78 -83.70 -27.55
C ILE A 567 21.35 -83.51 -28.09
N ASP A 568 20.33 -83.53 -27.24
CA ASP A 568 18.92 -83.34 -27.64
C ASP A 568 18.69 -81.95 -28.24
N VAL A 569 19.24 -80.89 -27.63
CA VAL A 569 19.20 -79.52 -28.17
C VAL A 569 19.94 -79.45 -29.51
N LEU A 570 21.14 -80.01 -29.61
CA LEU A 570 21.89 -80.05 -30.87
C LEU A 570 21.17 -80.85 -31.96
N GLN A 571 20.45 -81.92 -31.61
CA GLN A 571 19.60 -82.67 -32.54
C GLN A 571 18.39 -81.86 -32.99
N GLN A 572 17.72 -81.16 -32.06
CA GLN A 572 16.60 -80.27 -32.36
C GLN A 572 17.03 -79.14 -33.29
N ASP A 573 18.17 -78.49 -33.02
CA ASP A 573 18.70 -77.43 -33.88
C ASP A 573 19.19 -77.97 -35.23
N ASN A 574 19.79 -79.15 -35.29
CA ASN A 574 20.08 -79.82 -36.55
C ASN A 574 18.80 -80.14 -37.36
N ALA A 575 17.69 -80.49 -36.70
CA ALA A 575 16.41 -80.69 -37.38
C ALA A 575 15.82 -79.36 -37.89
N ARG A 576 15.91 -78.28 -37.10
CA ARG A 576 15.53 -76.91 -37.51
C ARG A 576 16.37 -76.43 -38.69
N LEU A 577 17.69 -76.61 -38.64
CA LEU A 577 18.63 -76.30 -39.72
C LEU A 577 18.34 -77.10 -40.99
N LYS A 578 18.07 -78.41 -40.89
CA LYS A 578 17.65 -79.23 -42.04
C LYS A 578 16.34 -78.74 -42.65
N SER A 579 15.35 -78.36 -41.82
CA SER A 579 14.08 -77.77 -42.29
C SER A 579 14.29 -76.41 -42.96
N ALA A 580 15.11 -75.53 -42.38
CA ALA A 580 15.45 -74.24 -42.96
C ALA A 580 16.21 -74.39 -44.28
N LEU A 581 17.19 -75.29 -44.35
CA LEU A 581 17.92 -75.62 -45.58
C LEU A 581 17.00 -76.17 -46.68
N ALA A 582 16.03 -77.02 -46.32
CA ALA A 582 15.03 -77.52 -47.26
C ALA A 582 14.13 -76.38 -47.79
N LYS A 583 13.72 -75.44 -46.94
CA LYS A 583 12.96 -74.23 -47.35
C LYS A 583 13.79 -73.33 -48.27
N VAL A 584 15.08 -73.13 -47.98
CA VAL A 584 15.99 -72.33 -48.82
C VAL A 584 16.21 -73.01 -50.17
N LYS A 585 16.38 -74.34 -50.22
CA LYS A 585 16.46 -75.11 -51.48
C LYS A 585 15.17 -74.98 -52.30
N ALA A 586 14.00 -75.18 -51.68
CA ALA A 586 12.72 -75.01 -52.37
C ALA A 586 12.51 -73.58 -52.90
N ALA A 587 12.86 -72.54 -52.14
CA ALA A 587 12.79 -71.15 -52.58
C ALA A 587 13.78 -70.82 -53.72
N ALA A 588 14.92 -71.52 -53.78
CA ALA A 588 15.87 -71.43 -54.88
C ALA A 588 15.41 -72.16 -56.15
N GLU A 589 14.84 -73.36 -56.01
CA GLU A 589 14.24 -74.13 -57.10
C GLU A 589 13.02 -73.40 -57.70
N GLN A 590 12.29 -72.63 -56.88
CA GLN A 590 11.22 -71.71 -57.29
C GLN A 590 11.75 -70.39 -57.90
N GLY A 591 13.07 -70.21 -58.02
CA GLY A 591 13.68 -69.04 -58.66
C GLY A 591 13.66 -67.74 -57.84
N VAL A 592 13.22 -67.77 -56.58
CA VAL A 592 13.10 -66.59 -55.71
C VAL A 592 14.47 -66.16 -55.13
N LEU A 593 15.41 -67.09 -55.01
CA LEU A 593 16.76 -66.86 -54.49
C LEU A 593 17.84 -67.30 -55.49
N LYS A 594 18.76 -66.39 -55.86
CA LYS A 594 19.97 -66.72 -56.61
C LYS A 594 21.01 -67.34 -55.67
N LEU A 595 21.32 -68.64 -55.83
CA LEU A 595 22.49 -69.21 -55.17
C LEU A 595 23.78 -68.70 -55.82
N VAL A 596 24.67 -68.15 -54.99
CA VAL A 596 26.08 -67.92 -55.36
C VAL A 596 26.87 -69.17 -54.96
N PRO A 597 27.60 -69.84 -55.87
CA PRO A 597 28.41 -71.00 -55.54
C PRO A 597 29.51 -70.66 -54.50
N PRO A 598 29.81 -71.55 -53.53
CA PRO A 598 30.83 -71.29 -52.50
C PRO A 598 32.22 -70.93 -53.04
N THR A 599 32.56 -71.39 -54.25
CA THR A 599 33.79 -71.07 -54.97
C THR A 599 33.95 -69.59 -55.34
N GLN A 600 32.92 -68.75 -55.18
CA GLN A 600 33.00 -67.30 -55.42
C GLN A 600 33.09 -66.46 -54.13
N LEU A 601 33.01 -67.06 -52.93
CA LEU A 601 32.97 -66.32 -51.66
C LEU A 601 34.33 -66.12 -50.98
N TRP A 602 35.38 -66.86 -51.36
CA TRP A 602 36.75 -66.67 -50.85
C TRP A 602 37.82 -66.71 -51.95
N PRO A 603 38.11 -65.59 -52.64
CA PRO A 603 39.13 -65.55 -53.69
C PRO A 603 40.58 -65.32 -53.21
N GLN A 604 40.84 -65.10 -51.92
CA GLN A 604 42.13 -64.57 -51.43
C GLN A 604 42.69 -65.26 -50.17
N LEU A 605 43.06 -66.55 -50.28
CA LEU A 605 43.89 -67.22 -49.24
C LEU A 605 45.01 -68.12 -49.82
N SER A 606 45.23 -68.12 -51.14
CA SER A 606 46.21 -68.99 -51.81
C SER A 606 47.39 -68.23 -52.43
N SER A 607 48.05 -67.35 -51.67
CA SER A 607 49.33 -66.73 -52.10
C SER A 607 50.17 -66.18 -50.93
N GLN A 608 50.55 -67.04 -49.98
CA GLN A 608 51.74 -66.81 -49.14
C GLN A 608 52.19 -68.11 -48.44
N HIS A 609 52.85 -68.97 -49.21
CA HIS A 609 53.75 -70.01 -48.73
C HIS A 609 54.94 -70.05 -49.70
N SER A 610 56.13 -69.66 -49.22
CA SER A 610 57.45 -70.18 -49.61
C SER A 610 58.55 -69.24 -49.11
N ARG A 611 59.56 -69.85 -48.47
CA ARG A 611 60.82 -69.32 -47.91
C ARG A 611 60.83 -68.99 -46.42
N GLU A 612 61.80 -69.46 -45.64
CA GLU A 612 62.68 -70.65 -45.77
C GLU A 612 63.32 -70.88 -44.38
N ASP A 613 63.65 -72.12 -44.03
CA ASP A 613 64.15 -72.47 -42.70
C ASP A 613 65.55 -71.90 -42.40
N THR A 614 65.87 -71.75 -41.11
CA THR A 614 66.94 -72.49 -40.38
C THR A 614 67.65 -71.62 -39.32
N ALA A 615 67.42 -71.90 -38.03
CA ALA A 615 68.42 -71.83 -36.94
C ALA A 615 67.80 -72.35 -35.63
N ALA A 616 68.41 -73.38 -35.03
CA ALA A 616 67.96 -73.99 -33.77
C ALA A 616 68.93 -73.67 -32.59
N THR A 617 68.56 -74.12 -31.39
CA THR A 617 69.26 -74.12 -30.07
C THR A 617 68.89 -72.99 -29.08
N HIS A 618 68.78 -73.20 -27.76
CA HIS A 618 68.91 -74.41 -26.90
C HIS A 618 67.98 -74.27 -25.65
N ILE A 619 67.71 -75.36 -24.92
CA ILE A 619 66.78 -75.41 -23.75
C ILE A 619 67.49 -75.92 -22.47
N THR A 620 67.53 -75.08 -21.41
CA THR A 620 67.60 -75.39 -19.94
C THR A 620 68.81 -76.17 -19.36
N PRO A 621 68.95 -76.43 -18.02
CA PRO A 621 68.32 -75.85 -16.80
C PRO A 621 69.30 -75.48 -15.62
N THR A 622 68.76 -75.05 -14.45
CA THR A 622 68.99 -75.59 -13.06
C THR A 622 69.48 -74.62 -11.94
N GLN A 623 68.70 -74.55 -10.82
CA GLN A 623 69.05 -74.19 -9.39
C GLN A 623 69.63 -72.77 -9.07
N ASP A 624 69.48 -72.16 -7.87
CA ASP A 624 69.11 -72.62 -6.51
C ASP A 624 68.37 -71.53 -5.65
N THR A 625 67.81 -71.93 -4.49
CA THR A 625 67.27 -71.10 -3.37
C THR A 625 68.37 -70.91 -2.27
N PRO A 626 68.20 -70.27 -1.07
CA PRO A 626 67.10 -69.46 -0.49
C PRO A 626 67.55 -68.16 0.24
N ALA A 627 66.61 -67.37 0.81
CA ALA A 627 66.63 -66.85 2.20
C ALA A 627 65.51 -65.81 2.48
N SER A 628 64.87 -65.93 3.66
CA SER A 628 64.11 -64.86 4.32
C SER A 628 65.00 -64.18 5.38
N PRO A 629 64.69 -62.97 5.88
CA PRO A 629 64.11 -62.95 7.24
C PRO A 629 63.08 -61.84 7.53
N CYS A 630 62.21 -62.12 8.50
CA CYS A 630 61.27 -61.16 9.11
C CYS A 630 61.91 -60.33 10.24
N SER A 631 61.40 -59.12 10.49
CA SER A 631 61.39 -58.39 11.79
C SER A 631 60.72 -57.00 11.60
N LEU A 632 60.05 -56.36 12.55
CA LEU A 632 59.63 -56.74 13.92
C LEU A 632 58.42 -55.88 14.37
N PHE A 633 57.73 -56.37 15.41
CA PHE A 633 56.68 -55.75 16.24
C PHE A 633 57.03 -54.34 16.80
N ASN A 634 56.08 -53.49 17.23
CA ASN A 634 55.29 -53.63 18.48
C ASN A 634 53.92 -52.91 18.50
N ASP A 635 53.06 -53.46 19.35
CA ASP A 635 51.79 -52.94 19.92
C ASP A 635 52.00 -51.67 20.78
N THR A 636 51.02 -50.94 21.36
CA THR A 636 49.87 -51.28 22.24
C THR A 636 48.85 -50.10 22.30
N ASP A 637 47.67 -50.08 22.95
CA ASP A 637 46.98 -50.98 23.92
C ASP A 637 45.44 -50.71 24.02
N ALA A 638 44.72 -51.63 24.71
CA ALA A 638 43.43 -51.50 25.45
C ALA A 638 42.15 -50.87 24.79
N ALA A 639 40.92 -51.41 24.84
CA ALA A 639 40.11 -52.04 25.91
C ALA A 639 39.58 -51.06 27.01
N THR A 640 38.34 -51.10 27.53
CA THR A 640 37.07 -51.85 27.25
C THR A 640 35.96 -51.33 28.20
N ALA A 641 34.67 -51.19 27.78
CA ALA A 641 33.51 -51.82 28.49
C ALA A 641 32.06 -51.49 27.98
N LEU A 642 31.27 -52.57 27.77
CA LEU A 642 29.87 -52.83 28.21
C LEU A 642 28.68 -51.89 27.84
N GLN A 643 27.86 -52.32 26.85
CA GLN A 643 26.45 -52.88 26.95
C GLN A 643 25.36 -52.27 27.89
N PRO A 644 24.02 -52.54 27.73
CA PRO A 644 23.34 -53.63 26.98
C PRO A 644 22.01 -53.30 26.20
N ALA A 645 21.46 -54.34 25.51
CA ALA A 645 20.04 -54.62 25.13
C ALA A 645 19.24 -53.63 24.23
N ALA A 646 18.63 -53.99 23.08
CA ALA A 646 17.62 -55.03 22.76
C ALA A 646 16.22 -54.74 23.39
N SER A 647 15.07 -54.78 22.68
CA SER A 647 14.62 -55.76 21.68
C SER A 647 13.24 -55.40 21.04
N GLY A 648 12.85 -56.09 19.94
CA GLY A 648 11.47 -56.18 19.40
C GLY A 648 11.07 -55.12 18.36
N GLN A 649 10.22 -55.37 17.35
CA GLN A 649 9.55 -56.61 16.89
C GLN A 649 9.30 -56.57 15.36
N ARG A 650 8.57 -57.54 14.78
CA ARG A 650 8.63 -57.96 13.36
C ARG A 650 7.24 -57.93 12.67
N VAL A 651 7.21 -57.98 11.32
CA VAL A 651 6.03 -58.31 10.44
C VAL A 651 5.08 -57.10 10.20
N SER A 652 4.49 -56.80 9.01
CA SER A 652 4.37 -57.49 7.71
C SER A 652 4.32 -56.56 6.46
N THR A 653 4.24 -57.19 5.28
CA THR A 653 4.17 -56.65 3.91
C THR A 653 2.85 -55.97 3.48
N ALA A 654 2.94 -54.92 2.64
CA ALA A 654 2.05 -54.70 1.46
C ALA A 654 2.59 -53.58 0.54
N SER A 655 2.56 -53.79 -0.78
CA SER A 655 2.85 -52.75 -1.79
C SER A 655 1.59 -52.39 -2.59
N PRO A 656 1.42 -51.13 -3.05
CA PRO A 656 0.54 -50.80 -4.16
C PRO A 656 1.29 -50.39 -5.44
N ARG A 657 0.68 -50.67 -6.60
CA ARG A 657 1.12 -50.26 -7.95
C ARG A 657 0.85 -48.77 -8.23
N PRO A 658 1.52 -48.15 -9.21
CA PRO A 658 1.14 -46.85 -9.75
C PRO A 658 -0.04 -46.95 -10.74
N PRO A 659 -0.86 -45.89 -10.88
CA PRO A 659 -1.89 -45.79 -11.92
C PRO A 659 -1.35 -45.23 -13.25
N GLN A 660 -2.14 -45.39 -14.31
CA GLN A 660 -1.79 -45.04 -15.70
C GLN A 660 -2.39 -43.70 -16.13
N HIS A 661 -1.78 -43.05 -17.13
CA HIS A 661 -2.42 -41.98 -17.91
C HIS A 661 -3.54 -42.51 -18.81
N PRO A 662 -4.52 -41.66 -19.14
CA PRO A 662 -4.74 -41.30 -20.55
C PRO A 662 -4.77 -39.77 -20.75
N GLY A 663 -4.84 -39.29 -22.00
CA GLY A 663 -4.75 -37.85 -22.28
C GLY A 663 -5.56 -37.36 -23.48
N LEU A 664 -5.24 -36.12 -23.88
CA LEU A 664 -5.66 -35.38 -25.08
C LEU A 664 -7.11 -34.85 -25.18
N GLY A 665 -7.21 -33.51 -25.17
CA GLY A 665 -8.28 -32.70 -25.74
C GLY A 665 -7.70 -31.31 -26.10
N ARG A 666 -8.08 -30.71 -27.23
CA ARG A 666 -7.34 -29.58 -27.85
C ARG A 666 -8.27 -28.41 -28.23
N THR A 667 -7.73 -27.18 -28.22
CA THR A 667 -8.33 -25.90 -28.69
C THR A 667 -9.43 -25.34 -27.75
N SER A 668 -9.70 -24.03 -27.66
CA SER A 668 -9.33 -22.89 -28.53
C SER A 668 -9.07 -21.59 -27.74
N SER A 669 -8.53 -20.57 -28.40
CA SER A 669 -8.12 -19.28 -27.84
C SER A 669 -9.27 -18.27 -27.65
N ARG A 670 -9.17 -17.41 -26.62
CA ARG A 670 -9.62 -16.01 -26.70
C ARG A 670 -8.97 -15.12 -25.62
N PHE A 671 -8.70 -13.86 -26.00
CA PHE A 671 -8.21 -12.79 -25.12
C PHE A 671 -9.32 -12.28 -24.18
N THR A 672 -9.00 -12.05 -22.91
CA THR A 672 -9.71 -11.12 -22.01
C THR A 672 -8.77 -10.58 -20.94
N SER A 673 -8.75 -9.25 -20.76
CA SER A 673 -7.99 -8.56 -19.70
C SER A 673 -8.69 -8.71 -18.32
N PRO A 674 -7.95 -8.62 -17.20
CA PRO A 674 -8.49 -8.98 -15.89
C PRO A 674 -8.87 -7.77 -15.02
N TRP A 675 -10.15 -7.62 -14.66
CA TRP A 675 -10.63 -7.03 -13.39
C TRP A 675 -12.08 -7.48 -13.15
N VAL A 676 -12.48 -7.58 -11.87
CA VAL A 676 -13.84 -7.80 -11.30
C VAL A 676 -14.22 -9.24 -10.90
N ARG A 677 -14.55 -9.36 -9.59
CA ARG A 677 -15.27 -10.41 -8.82
C ARG A 677 -14.52 -11.69 -8.41
N GLU A 678 -14.05 -11.66 -7.17
CA GLU A 678 -14.41 -12.69 -6.19
C GLU A 678 -15.42 -12.10 -5.18
N PHE A 679 -16.51 -12.82 -4.92
CA PHE A 679 -17.37 -12.65 -3.75
C PHE A 679 -17.70 -14.07 -3.27
N GLY A 680 -17.11 -14.49 -2.16
CA GLY A 680 -17.41 -15.76 -1.50
C GLY A 680 -18.70 -15.69 -0.67
N PRO A 681 -19.38 -16.83 -0.40
CA PRO A 681 -20.69 -16.84 0.22
C PRO A 681 -20.64 -16.68 1.75
N CYS A 682 -21.58 -15.91 2.32
CA CYS A 682 -21.81 -15.85 3.76
C CYS A 682 -22.47 -17.15 4.28
N PRO A 683 -22.15 -17.60 5.50
CA PRO A 683 -22.78 -18.77 6.12
C PRO A 683 -24.17 -18.47 6.69
N HIS A 684 -24.98 -19.53 6.82
CA HIS A 684 -26.33 -19.49 7.40
C HIS A 684 -26.35 -18.99 8.86
N ILE A 685 -27.29 -18.09 9.16
CA ILE A 685 -27.79 -17.86 10.52
C ILE A 685 -29.15 -18.55 10.67
N SER A 686 -29.23 -19.49 11.61
CA SER A 686 -30.45 -20.26 11.89
C SER A 686 -31.51 -19.40 12.59
N ARG A 687 -32.69 -19.36 11.99
CA ARG A 687 -33.91 -18.77 12.55
C ARG A 687 -34.32 -19.55 13.81
N LYS A 688 -34.37 -18.88 14.97
CA LYS A 688 -35.17 -19.34 16.11
C LYS A 688 -36.47 -18.57 16.14
N GLU A 689 -37.57 -19.30 16.09
CA GLU A 689 -38.90 -18.77 16.39
C GLU A 689 -39.04 -18.63 17.91
N GLY A 690 -39.70 -17.57 18.35
CA GLY A 690 -40.00 -17.26 19.74
C GLY A 690 -41.30 -16.44 19.77
N GLU A 691 -42.24 -16.85 20.61
CA GLU A 691 -43.64 -16.44 20.54
C GLU A 691 -43.87 -15.03 21.11
N GLU A 692 -44.66 -14.21 20.42
CA GLU A 692 -45.47 -13.17 21.07
C GLU A 692 -46.94 -13.38 20.74
N GLN A 693 -47.76 -13.49 21.78
CA GLN A 693 -49.18 -13.81 21.68
C GLN A 693 -50.02 -12.54 21.54
N HIS A 694 -51.11 -12.66 20.78
CA HIS A 694 -52.14 -11.63 20.64
C HIS A 694 -52.66 -11.10 21.99
N LEU A 695 -52.79 -9.78 22.10
CA LEU A 695 -53.92 -9.18 22.80
C LEU A 695 -54.51 -8.02 21.97
N HIS A 696 -55.82 -8.06 21.80
CA HIS A 696 -56.59 -7.23 20.88
C HIS A 696 -57.30 -6.09 21.63
N THR A 697 -57.54 -4.96 20.94
CA THR A 697 -58.58 -3.94 21.26
C THR A 697 -58.37 -3.11 22.55
N ARG A 698 -58.88 -1.86 22.68
CA ARG A 698 -59.85 -1.08 21.89
C ARG A 698 -59.65 0.43 22.12
N PHE A 699 -60.09 1.24 21.14
CA PHE A 699 -60.62 2.60 21.25
C PHE A 699 -60.59 3.32 22.62
N SER A 700 -60.13 4.58 22.64
CA SER A 700 -61.06 5.72 22.71
C SER A 700 -60.43 7.06 22.33
N SER A 701 -61.16 7.81 21.51
CA SER A 701 -60.94 9.22 21.22
C SER A 701 -61.40 10.12 22.37
N SER A 702 -60.64 11.17 22.70
CA SER A 702 -61.24 12.45 23.12
C SER A 702 -60.31 13.61 22.84
N THR A 703 -60.87 14.63 22.19
CA THR A 703 -60.37 16.00 22.06
C THR A 703 -59.94 16.65 23.37
N ALA A 704 -58.83 17.37 23.33
CA ALA A 704 -58.73 18.80 23.69
C ALA A 704 -57.57 19.42 22.88
#